data_AF-A0A8E2AP31-F1
#
_entry.id   AF-A0A8E2AP31-F1
#
_cell.length_a   1.000
_cell.length_b   1.000
_cell.length_c   1.000
_cell.angle_alpha   90.00
_cell.angle_beta   90.00
_cell.angle_gamma   90.00
#
_symmetry.space_group_name_H-M   'P 1'
#
loop_
_entity.id
_entity.type
_entity.pdbx_description
1 polymer ?
#
loop_
_entity_poly.entity_id
_entity_poly.type
_entity_poly.pdbx_seq_one_letter_code
_entity_poly.pdbx_strand_id
1 'polypeptide(L)'
;MSTALNIRPDTSVQSLGTQPDLSLGSFASGFSTPAKPRVPSGSSATTAVSSAPLSTPSPSSSIAKRRDEGTPASKRFGLSGHDDEPEDGGDVLDTPGAEKRWGEAQDTPAPGRVARTRSAGYKGSVNLTLRDQEKHIDNLKKENFNIKLKVHFLEERLAQLAPDQIDAALKQNINLKIELQQHRMDNKKLRKRVKELEEDLAHLQRGSGGARDRARELEELLQERDDEIRELRRRRAGGADDGAVRGLEARNAELEAQLEKLRGMFEETTEEMEHLRELAERAEAGHSTSGDADRRWRHQAEDMAAENEELRAKADELAELVALRTDEKEDLVDEVEALRLELEDAQRRREAESIERSQSRAQVLEEREEREAVEDDLNAARDKLAASQIELQQKEDEIEMKNREIEDLVAEHERIVDEVEEQWRGEVEEARVQVDELRDILEQREIESKDLRMHIAELEANTNELHDKYENAFANLERESAEKDVEIEATNRELQEFTQHIYQLEQEIDRLKEESARQHEEDAVERERLEALCAALKEKVNSLKAELEESRDRCEALGQEIDAHKAQQEMLAQHIEKLVDEIQRERDEREHLAEDLVDRAEHEHESALRAERRTLEAKESALQSALSDLARTQSLLSQRESDLAAVQNALQGMEAESKKLGESHTTARFSLQLEVDRLKRDLDRLEDELARSRRELDEREAKAHERDGSLDKLYAENRDLAAQLATQTQAKLNATEKLDALQSSLRTAENDATSLRAKVSELEQRLSKDQRSLLSAETQYRDQLTERNTLLLTVYQYMDKIVGVDKTPKKNGQAETKPFTNFSVFHDNLVTRLKSLSHVQLDFDKRVKEVEARYAEKLTEMRKQIDQRWRQLDRFEASIKILAEAKAAWRKKMAMKDGELEAHKVTVSELQAQLISARRPGQADPLEVRALTQRVTNAERRVTNLQNQLLASEEKVTIMNQKTTTADGKWEARVREYESRLRAAEEKVKRERQGGKERAVELETQIKSYQRQIEIAQKRVAQLNDIIESAGLSARKPSGSSGSASPAVPSR
;
A
#
# COMPACT_ATOMS: atom_id res chain seq x y z
N MET A 1 58.45 -6.55 -5.99
CA MET A 1 59.54 -7.50 -6.37
C MET A 1 59.10 -8.92 -5.97
N SER A 2 58.52 -9.79 -6.80
CA SER A 2 58.50 -10.02 -8.26
C SER A 2 59.47 -11.12 -8.73
N THR A 3 58.95 -12.32 -9.04
CA THR A 3 59.44 -13.39 -9.96
C THR A 3 58.59 -14.66 -9.69
N ALA A 4 58.25 -15.54 -10.65
CA ALA A 4 58.15 -15.43 -12.11
C ALA A 4 57.31 -16.59 -12.71
N LEU A 5 56.63 -16.31 -13.83
CA LEU A 5 56.28 -17.21 -14.96
C LEU A 5 55.44 -18.51 -14.79
N ASN A 6 54.75 -18.80 -15.90
CA ASN A 6 54.16 -20.08 -16.37
C ASN A 6 52.91 -20.68 -15.70
N ILE A 7 52.00 -21.17 -16.56
CA ILE A 7 50.72 -21.83 -16.26
C ILE A 7 50.50 -22.94 -17.30
N ARG A 8 49.91 -24.08 -16.89
CA ARG A 8 49.56 -25.30 -17.71
C ARG A 8 50.79 -26.11 -18.19
N PRO A 9 50.67 -27.39 -18.61
CA PRO A 9 49.47 -28.24 -18.85
C PRO A 9 49.10 -29.14 -17.63
N ASP A 10 48.40 -30.31 -17.66
CA ASP A 10 47.77 -31.14 -18.71
C ASP A 10 46.68 -32.13 -18.16
N THR A 11 46.01 -32.88 -19.05
CA THR A 11 45.34 -34.21 -18.87
C THR A 11 44.11 -34.36 -17.94
N SER A 12 43.43 -35.52 -17.88
CA SER A 12 42.64 -36.30 -18.88
C SER A 12 42.40 -37.77 -18.42
N VAL A 13 41.24 -38.36 -18.78
CA VAL A 13 40.93 -39.82 -18.86
C VAL A 13 40.75 -40.66 -17.56
N GLN A 14 39.52 -41.20 -17.40
CA GLN A 14 39.06 -42.56 -17.00
C GLN A 14 39.96 -43.47 -16.11
N SER A 15 39.45 -44.34 -15.20
CA SER A 15 38.46 -45.40 -15.48
C SER A 15 38.03 -46.24 -14.24
N LEU A 16 36.88 -46.93 -14.33
CA LEU A 16 36.42 -48.17 -13.63
C LEU A 16 36.53 -48.36 -12.08
N GLY A 17 35.44 -48.81 -11.42
CA GLY A 17 35.51 -49.40 -10.06
C GLY A 17 34.21 -49.58 -9.23
N THR A 18 33.45 -50.66 -9.48
CA THR A 18 32.56 -51.46 -8.57
C THR A 18 31.86 -50.89 -7.30
N GLN A 19 30.55 -51.16 -7.22
CA GLN A 19 29.58 -51.20 -6.09
C GLN A 19 29.76 -52.46 -5.16
N PRO A 20 28.97 -52.75 -4.07
CA PRO A 20 28.09 -51.93 -3.18
C PRO A 20 28.17 -52.27 -1.63
N ASP A 21 27.35 -51.55 -0.83
CA ASP A 21 26.50 -52.00 0.33
C ASP A 21 27.02 -52.45 1.74
N LEU A 22 26.06 -52.43 2.69
CA LEU A 22 25.99 -52.97 4.08
C LEU A 22 26.62 -52.16 5.24
N SER A 23 26.19 -52.26 6.53
CA SER A 23 24.85 -52.52 7.14
C SER A 23 24.84 -52.33 8.69
N LEU A 24 23.82 -51.64 9.21
CA LEU A 24 23.12 -51.73 10.53
C LEU A 24 23.81 -52.14 11.87
N GLY A 25 23.47 -51.41 12.96
CA GLY A 25 23.28 -51.92 14.33
C GLY A 25 24.22 -51.38 15.43
N SER A 26 23.88 -51.40 16.74
CA SER A 26 22.58 -51.65 17.41
C SER A 26 22.57 -51.19 18.90
N PHE A 27 21.51 -50.47 19.30
CA PHE A 27 20.86 -50.27 20.63
C PHE A 27 21.49 -50.65 22.00
N ALA A 28 21.19 -49.79 23.00
CA ALA A 28 20.78 -50.08 24.40
C ALA A 28 21.83 -50.61 25.43
N SER A 29 21.64 -50.56 26.76
CA SER A 29 20.92 -49.60 27.67
C SER A 29 21.14 -49.95 29.16
N GLY A 30 21.13 -48.96 30.08
CA GLY A 30 20.47 -49.10 31.40
C GLY A 30 21.28 -49.11 32.72
N PHE A 31 20.85 -48.22 33.62
CA PHE A 31 20.54 -48.46 35.06
C PHE A 31 21.64 -48.81 36.11
N SER A 32 21.91 -47.90 37.06
CA SER A 32 21.42 -47.99 38.47
C SER A 32 21.97 -46.84 39.38
N THR A 33 21.35 -46.63 40.54
CA THR A 33 21.79 -45.71 41.64
C THR A 33 22.16 -46.53 42.91
N PRO A 34 22.72 -45.97 44.03
CA PRO A 34 21.89 -45.26 45.03
C PRO A 34 22.56 -44.22 45.99
N ALA A 35 21.72 -43.60 46.84
CA ALA A 35 21.95 -43.17 48.26
C ALA A 35 22.81 -41.93 48.68
N LYS A 36 22.07 -40.85 49.04
CA LYS A 36 22.11 -39.98 50.26
C LYS A 36 22.98 -40.42 51.47
N PRO A 37 23.43 -39.51 52.40
CA PRO A 37 22.50 -38.65 53.20
C PRO A 37 22.95 -37.33 53.91
N ARG A 38 21.92 -36.61 54.43
CA ARG A 38 21.85 -35.75 55.65
C ARG A 38 22.17 -34.23 55.57
N VAL A 39 21.66 -33.48 56.57
CA VAL A 39 21.46 -32.01 56.67
C VAL A 39 21.64 -31.57 58.16
N PRO A 40 22.32 -30.43 58.45
CA PRO A 40 21.71 -29.18 58.98
C PRO A 40 22.14 -27.93 58.14
N SER A 41 21.50 -26.75 58.08
CA SER A 41 20.69 -25.89 58.97
C SER A 41 21.48 -24.75 59.67
N GLY A 42 21.04 -23.50 59.45
CA GLY A 42 21.53 -22.24 60.06
C GLY A 42 21.71 -21.12 59.02
N SER A 43 20.78 -20.17 58.80
CA SER A 43 20.41 -18.99 59.62
C SER A 43 21.47 -17.86 59.56
N SER A 44 21.20 -16.59 59.22
CA SER A 44 19.95 -15.81 59.36
C SER A 44 19.84 -14.57 58.45
N ALA A 45 18.59 -14.16 58.15
CA ALA A 45 18.11 -12.79 57.86
C ALA A 45 18.63 -12.04 56.59
N THR A 46 18.03 -10.96 56.06
CA THR A 46 16.89 -10.10 56.47
C THR A 46 15.95 -9.72 55.30
N THR A 47 14.65 -9.58 55.59
CA THR A 47 13.65 -8.63 55.01
C THR A 47 13.58 -8.31 53.48
N ALA A 48 12.40 -8.56 52.90
CA ALA A 48 11.79 -7.73 51.85
C ALA A 48 10.25 -7.70 52.04
N VAL A 49 9.58 -6.57 51.77
CA VAL A 49 8.17 -6.32 52.17
C VAL A 49 7.40 -5.48 51.14
N SER A 50 6.24 -5.98 50.68
CA SER A 50 5.11 -5.29 49.99
C SER A 50 5.39 -4.49 48.69
N SER A 51 4.45 -4.26 47.77
CA SER A 51 2.97 -4.38 47.81
C SER A 51 2.38 -4.93 46.49
N ALA A 52 1.15 -5.49 46.53
CA ALA A 52 0.31 -5.85 45.36
C ALA A 52 -0.74 -4.73 45.07
N PRO A 53 -1.84 -4.84 44.26
CA PRO A 53 -2.60 -5.99 43.68
C PRO A 53 -2.41 -6.19 42.14
N LEU A 54 -2.84 -7.24 41.39
CA LEU A 54 -4.05 -8.11 41.30
C LEU A 54 -5.29 -7.42 40.63
N SER A 55 -6.16 -8.04 39.79
CA SER A 55 -6.12 -9.29 38.98
C SER A 55 -7.34 -9.48 38.03
N THR A 56 -7.14 -9.87 36.75
CA THR A 56 -7.99 -10.83 35.94
C THR A 56 -9.48 -10.47 35.58
N PRO A 57 -10.32 -11.32 34.91
CA PRO A 57 -10.17 -12.02 33.60
C PRO A 57 -11.43 -12.05 32.64
N SER A 58 -11.21 -12.33 31.34
CA SER A 58 -12.08 -13.14 30.41
C SER A 58 -13.56 -12.73 30.13
N PRO A 59 -14.37 -13.44 29.29
CA PRO A 59 -14.14 -14.55 28.33
C PRO A 59 -14.59 -14.24 26.86
N SER A 60 -14.86 -15.25 26.02
CA SER A 60 -15.26 -15.12 24.60
C SER A 60 -16.49 -15.94 24.17
N SER A 61 -17.27 -15.37 23.24
CA SER A 61 -18.11 -15.98 22.17
C SER A 61 -18.91 -17.30 22.39
N SER A 62 -20.23 -17.15 22.53
CA SER A 62 -21.28 -17.49 21.53
C SER A 62 -21.99 -18.89 21.43
N ILE A 63 -23.33 -18.81 21.26
CA ILE A 63 -24.27 -19.67 20.47
C ILE A 63 -24.73 -21.05 21.04
N ALA A 64 -26.04 -21.20 21.34
CA ALA A 64 -27.01 -21.99 20.51
C ALA A 64 -28.44 -22.20 21.10
N LYS A 65 -29.49 -21.83 20.32
CA LYS A 65 -30.87 -22.42 20.26
C LYS A 65 -31.78 -22.23 21.52
N ARG A 66 -33.13 -22.30 21.47
CA ARG A 66 -34.11 -22.79 20.45
C ARG A 66 -35.53 -22.16 20.68
N ARG A 67 -36.29 -21.87 19.61
CA ARG A 67 -37.75 -21.52 19.57
C ARG A 67 -38.21 -20.22 20.29
N ASP A 68 -39.36 -19.61 19.98
CA ASP A 68 -40.44 -19.98 19.01
C ASP A 68 -41.01 -18.76 18.23
N GLU A 69 -42.15 -18.97 17.54
CA GLU A 69 -42.92 -18.10 16.61
C GLU A 69 -43.13 -16.61 16.94
N GLY A 70 -43.36 -15.77 15.90
CA GLY A 70 -44.03 -14.46 16.03
C GLY A 70 -43.56 -13.33 15.10
N THR A 71 -44.38 -12.94 14.13
CA THR A 71 -44.26 -11.70 13.30
C THR A 71 -45.55 -10.86 13.49
N PRO A 72 -45.66 -9.57 13.09
CA PRO A 72 -44.67 -8.66 12.48
C PRO A 72 -44.70 -7.19 13.04
N ALA A 73 -44.10 -6.26 12.27
CA ALA A 73 -44.55 -4.88 12.03
C ALA A 73 -44.02 -3.68 12.88
N SER A 74 -43.09 -2.97 12.24
CA SER A 74 -42.88 -1.52 12.19
C SER A 74 -43.85 -0.54 12.91
N LYS A 75 -43.29 0.29 13.79
CA LYS A 75 -43.26 1.79 13.73
C LYS A 75 -42.25 2.31 14.78
N ARG A 76 -41.32 3.25 14.50
CA ARG A 76 -41.35 4.65 14.02
C ARG A 76 -41.40 5.67 15.18
N PHE A 77 -40.42 6.59 15.19
CA PHE A 77 -40.33 7.89 15.90
C PHE A 77 -40.04 7.97 17.42
N GLY A 78 -38.87 8.57 17.71
CA GLY A 78 -38.72 9.66 18.68
C GLY A 78 -38.48 9.29 20.16
N LEU A 79 -38.12 10.25 21.03
CA LEU A 79 -37.46 11.56 20.83
C LEU A 79 -37.05 12.10 22.22
N SER A 80 -35.86 12.70 22.38
CA SER A 80 -35.37 13.32 23.64
C SER A 80 -35.13 12.33 24.80
N GLY A 81 -34.11 12.46 25.65
CA GLY A 81 -33.06 13.48 25.79
C GLY A 81 -32.95 13.95 27.25
N HIS A 82 -31.80 14.53 27.65
CA HIS A 82 -31.48 15.00 29.02
C HIS A 82 -31.31 13.85 30.06
N ASP A 83 -30.39 13.89 31.03
CA ASP A 83 -29.09 14.59 31.15
C ASP A 83 -28.22 13.87 32.22
N ASP A 84 -27.05 14.43 32.53
CA ASP A 84 -26.24 14.24 33.75
C ASP A 84 -25.53 12.89 34.07
N GLU A 85 -24.21 13.01 34.23
CA GLU A 85 -23.30 12.21 35.08
C GLU A 85 -23.61 12.42 36.60
N PRO A 86 -23.08 11.64 37.58
CA PRO A 86 -21.75 10.99 37.58
C PRO A 86 -21.62 9.61 38.28
N GLU A 87 -20.35 9.20 38.46
CA GLU A 87 -19.70 8.28 39.45
C GLU A 87 -20.58 7.71 40.58
N ASP A 88 -20.46 6.44 41.01
CA ASP A 88 -19.33 5.85 41.77
C ASP A 88 -19.56 4.33 42.11
N GLY A 89 -18.57 3.61 42.67
CA GLY A 89 -18.85 2.78 43.86
C GLY A 89 -18.85 1.23 43.85
N GLY A 90 -17.74 0.54 43.50
CA GLY A 90 -17.36 -0.80 44.05
C GLY A 90 -18.22 -2.04 43.68
N ASP A 91 -17.96 -3.27 44.17
CA ASP A 91 -16.77 -3.92 44.79
C ASP A 91 -16.95 -5.48 44.80
N VAL A 92 -15.93 -6.24 45.22
CA VAL A 92 -15.92 -7.65 45.71
C VAL A 92 -15.64 -8.83 44.74
N LEU A 93 -14.81 -9.75 45.27
CA LEU A 93 -14.21 -11.04 44.83
C LEU A 93 -15.20 -12.10 44.21
N ASP A 94 -14.79 -13.25 43.63
CA ASP A 94 -13.61 -14.13 43.86
C ASP A 94 -13.26 -15.08 42.67
N THR A 95 -12.29 -16.00 42.83
CA THR A 95 -11.78 -17.00 41.85
C THR A 95 -11.63 -18.41 42.52
N PRO A 96 -10.99 -19.49 41.96
CA PRO A 96 -10.47 -19.81 40.61
C PRO A 96 -10.82 -21.26 40.10
N GLY A 97 -10.22 -21.72 38.96
CA GLY A 97 -9.78 -23.14 38.85
C GLY A 97 -9.86 -23.90 37.49
N ALA A 98 -8.72 -24.48 37.06
CA ALA A 98 -8.54 -25.74 36.27
C ALA A 98 -9.06 -25.85 34.79
N GLU A 99 -8.51 -26.66 33.87
CA GLU A 99 -7.18 -27.32 33.70
C GLU A 99 -6.98 -27.91 32.26
N LYS A 100 -5.72 -27.98 31.78
CA LYS A 100 -5.13 -28.94 30.77
C LYS A 100 -5.72 -29.06 29.33
N ARG A 101 -5.05 -29.62 28.29
CA ARG A 101 -3.60 -29.79 27.88
C ARG A 101 -3.54 -30.51 26.49
N TRP A 102 -2.46 -30.31 25.70
CA TRP A 102 -2.12 -30.96 24.40
C TRP A 102 -3.01 -30.53 23.19
N GLY A 103 -2.63 -30.57 21.91
CA GLY A 103 -1.33 -30.83 21.22
C GLY A 103 -1.53 -31.25 19.74
N GLU A 104 -0.54 -31.32 18.82
CA GLU A 104 0.87 -30.90 18.89
C GLU A 104 1.57 -30.81 17.48
N ALA A 105 1.53 -29.63 16.81
CA ALA A 105 2.59 -29.06 15.92
C ALA A 105 2.83 -29.49 14.42
N GLN A 106 3.66 -28.65 13.74
CA GLN A 106 4.34 -28.75 12.42
C GLN A 106 3.48 -28.61 11.12
N ASP A 107 3.91 -27.94 10.03
CA ASP A 107 5.14 -27.15 9.80
C ASP A 107 5.04 -25.97 8.78
N THR A 108 6.07 -25.11 8.78
CA THR A 108 6.26 -23.82 8.06
C THR A 108 6.78 -23.98 6.58
N PRO A 109 6.95 -22.93 5.69
CA PRO A 109 7.41 -21.53 5.92
C PRO A 109 6.73 -20.36 5.12
N ALA A 110 7.26 -19.13 5.33
CA ALA A 110 6.83 -17.82 4.78
C ALA A 110 7.58 -17.42 3.46
N PRO A 111 7.65 -16.16 2.90
CA PRO A 111 7.57 -14.78 3.47
C PRO A 111 6.60 -13.80 2.73
N GLY A 112 6.45 -12.50 3.04
CA GLY A 112 6.90 -11.67 4.19
C GLY A 112 6.93 -10.13 3.90
N ARG A 113 7.07 -9.31 4.97
CA ARG A 113 7.10 -7.81 5.02
C ARG A 113 5.73 -7.12 4.79
N VAL A 114 5.48 -5.89 5.26
CA VAL A 114 6.32 -4.86 5.92
C VAL A 114 5.68 -4.37 7.24
N ALA A 115 6.48 -3.84 8.18
CA ALA A 115 6.00 -3.20 9.41
C ALA A 115 6.47 -1.74 9.52
N ARG A 116 5.70 -0.87 10.18
CA ARG A 116 6.21 0.43 10.68
C ARG A 116 5.45 0.98 11.90
N THR A 117 6.14 0.95 13.04
CA THR A 117 6.27 2.03 14.06
C THR A 117 5.04 2.77 14.61
N ARG A 118 4.89 2.74 15.95
CA ARG A 118 4.18 3.76 16.74
C ARG A 118 5.14 4.87 17.20
N SER A 119 4.66 6.12 17.22
CA SER A 119 5.12 7.19 18.12
C SER A 119 3.97 8.18 18.36
N ALA A 120 3.90 8.79 19.54
CA ALA A 120 2.74 9.59 19.96
C ALA A 120 2.94 11.10 19.75
N GLY A 121 1.84 11.86 19.57
CA GLY A 121 1.91 13.32 19.58
C GLY A 121 0.63 14.07 19.19
N TYR A 122 0.03 14.73 20.18
CA TYR A 122 -0.76 15.98 20.08
C TYR A 122 -2.18 16.00 19.43
N LYS A 123 -3.16 16.19 20.33
CA LYS A 123 -4.36 17.06 20.28
C LYS A 123 -4.90 17.54 18.91
N GLY A 124 -6.22 17.40 18.71
CA GLY A 124 -6.92 18.19 17.69
C GLY A 124 -8.38 17.83 17.42
N SER A 125 -9.27 17.81 18.43
CA SER A 125 -10.70 17.79 18.11
C SER A 125 -11.11 19.14 17.52
N VAL A 126 -11.39 19.16 16.22
CA VAL A 126 -12.11 20.26 15.57
C VAL A 126 -13.50 19.73 15.25
N ASN A 127 -14.50 20.21 15.98
CA ASN A 127 -15.90 19.92 15.68
C ASN A 127 -16.27 20.57 14.33
N LEU A 128 -16.07 19.81 13.26
CA LEU A 128 -16.47 20.16 11.90
C LEU A 128 -17.95 20.58 11.94
N THR A 129 -18.30 21.78 11.48
CA THR A 129 -19.69 22.27 11.64
C THR A 129 -20.65 21.39 10.85
N LEU A 130 -21.93 21.31 11.21
CA LEU A 130 -22.91 20.51 10.44
C LEU A 130 -22.89 20.83 8.93
N ARG A 131 -22.59 22.07 8.56
CA ARG A 131 -22.50 22.52 7.17
C ARG A 131 -21.20 22.09 6.48
N ASP A 132 -20.10 22.00 7.24
CA ASP A 132 -18.84 21.44 6.76
C ASP A 132 -18.88 19.91 6.73
N GLN A 133 -19.65 19.27 7.61
CA GLN A 133 -20.00 17.85 7.55
C GLN A 133 -20.86 17.56 6.32
N GLU A 134 -21.92 18.32 6.04
CA GLU A 134 -22.69 18.24 4.79
C GLU A 134 -21.79 18.42 3.56
N LYS A 135 -20.90 19.42 3.56
CA LYS A 135 -19.98 19.68 2.45
C LYS A 135 -18.94 18.56 2.28
N HIS A 136 -18.47 17.95 3.37
CA HIS A 136 -17.59 16.79 3.32
C HIS A 136 -18.35 15.53 2.86
N ILE A 137 -19.59 15.35 3.29
CA ILE A 137 -20.50 14.29 2.80
C ILE A 137 -20.81 14.47 1.31
N ASP A 138 -21.00 15.70 0.81
CA ASP A 138 -21.23 15.97 -0.60
C ASP A 138 -19.97 15.83 -1.46
N ASN A 139 -18.79 16.15 -0.92
CA ASN A 139 -17.53 15.78 -1.53
C ASN A 139 -17.36 14.25 -1.57
N LEU A 140 -17.65 13.54 -0.48
CA LEU A 140 -17.64 12.08 -0.43
C LEU A 140 -18.69 11.44 -1.37
N LYS A 141 -19.86 12.07 -1.59
CA LYS A 141 -20.83 11.66 -2.62
C LYS A 141 -20.26 11.85 -4.03
N LYS A 142 -19.60 12.98 -4.31
CA LYS A 142 -18.93 13.25 -5.59
C LYS A 142 -17.76 12.31 -5.85
N GLU A 143 -16.96 12.03 -4.82
CA GLU A 143 -15.89 11.02 -4.88
C GLU A 143 -16.47 9.62 -5.07
N ASN A 144 -17.54 9.26 -4.37
CA ASN A 144 -18.23 7.97 -4.56
C ASN A 144 -18.88 7.85 -5.96
N PHE A 145 -19.38 8.96 -6.53
CA PHE A 145 -19.89 9.03 -7.90
C PHE A 145 -18.77 8.94 -8.94
N ASN A 146 -17.65 9.65 -8.74
CA ASN A 146 -16.45 9.55 -9.59
C ASN A 146 -15.81 8.15 -9.49
N ILE A 147 -15.84 7.51 -8.32
CA ILE A 147 -15.41 6.13 -8.11
C ILE A 147 -16.38 5.19 -8.84
N LYS A 148 -17.70 5.42 -8.80
CA LYS A 148 -18.69 4.63 -9.58
C LYS A 148 -18.51 4.79 -11.09
N LEU A 149 -18.26 6.01 -11.58
CA LEU A 149 -17.89 6.26 -12.98
C LEU A 149 -16.57 5.57 -13.34
N LYS A 150 -15.57 5.60 -12.46
CA LYS A 150 -14.29 4.94 -12.70
C LYS A 150 -14.39 3.41 -12.60
N VAL A 151 -15.28 2.88 -11.77
CA VAL A 151 -15.65 1.45 -11.74
C VAL A 151 -16.37 1.09 -13.03
N HIS A 152 -17.39 1.83 -13.46
CA HIS A 152 -18.08 1.63 -14.73
C HIS A 152 -17.10 1.64 -15.92
N PHE A 153 -16.24 2.64 -16.03
CA PHE A 153 -15.23 2.69 -17.09
C PHE A 153 -14.12 1.63 -16.95
N LEU A 154 -13.89 1.06 -15.76
CA LEU A 154 -13.00 -0.09 -15.59
C LEU A 154 -13.71 -1.42 -15.91
N GLU A 155 -15.01 -1.55 -15.63
CA GLU A 155 -15.87 -2.69 -15.99
C GLU A 155 -16.10 -2.73 -17.51
N GLU A 156 -16.38 -1.58 -18.12
CA GLU A 156 -16.49 -1.37 -19.57
C GLU A 156 -15.15 -1.62 -20.28
N ARG A 157 -14.03 -1.11 -19.72
CA ARG A 157 -12.69 -1.39 -20.24
C ARG A 157 -12.25 -2.84 -20.01
N LEU A 158 -12.72 -3.51 -18.95
CA LEU A 158 -12.55 -4.96 -18.76
C LEU A 158 -13.35 -5.75 -19.80
N ALA A 159 -14.61 -5.38 -20.06
CA ALA A 159 -15.42 -5.99 -21.10
C ALA A 159 -14.82 -5.81 -22.51
N GLN A 160 -14.21 -4.65 -22.79
CA GLN A 160 -13.51 -4.38 -24.04
C GLN A 160 -12.13 -5.06 -24.16
N LEU A 161 -11.37 -5.21 -23.06
CA LEU A 161 -10.03 -5.84 -23.10
C LEU A 161 -10.02 -7.36 -22.91
N ALA A 162 -11.10 -7.94 -22.38
CA ALA A 162 -11.17 -9.36 -22.05
C ALA A 162 -12.26 -10.19 -22.76
N PRO A 163 -12.66 -9.94 -24.04
CA PRO A 163 -13.58 -10.85 -24.74
C PRO A 163 -13.11 -12.31 -24.65
N ASP A 164 -11.88 -12.62 -25.08
CA ASP A 164 -11.37 -14.00 -25.11
C ASP A 164 -11.21 -14.64 -23.72
N GLN A 165 -10.87 -13.85 -22.68
CA GLN A 165 -10.70 -14.39 -21.32
C GLN A 165 -12.03 -14.57 -20.60
N ILE A 166 -12.99 -13.65 -20.80
CA ILE A 166 -14.36 -13.80 -20.30
C ILE A 166 -15.05 -14.94 -21.05
N ASP A 167 -14.88 -15.06 -22.37
CA ASP A 167 -15.38 -16.19 -23.16
C ASP A 167 -14.71 -17.51 -22.78
N ALA A 168 -13.41 -17.53 -22.47
CA ALA A 168 -12.74 -18.73 -21.96
C ALA A 168 -13.26 -19.10 -20.57
N ALA A 169 -13.46 -18.13 -19.67
CA ALA A 169 -14.04 -18.36 -18.35
C ALA A 169 -15.54 -18.74 -18.41
N LEU A 170 -16.29 -18.24 -19.40
CA LEU A 170 -17.67 -18.63 -19.69
C LEU A 170 -17.73 -20.01 -20.34
N LYS A 171 -16.83 -20.35 -21.29
CA LYS A 171 -16.71 -21.71 -21.87
C LYS A 171 -16.28 -22.72 -20.79
N GLN A 172 -15.38 -22.35 -19.88
CA GLN A 172 -15.07 -23.17 -18.69
C GLN A 172 -16.25 -23.26 -17.73
N ASN A 173 -17.00 -22.18 -17.46
CA ASN A 173 -18.21 -22.26 -16.63
C ASN A 173 -19.31 -23.08 -17.30
N ILE A 174 -19.47 -23.02 -18.62
CA ILE A 174 -20.42 -23.82 -19.39
C ILE A 174 -19.99 -25.29 -19.35
N ASN A 175 -18.70 -25.60 -19.56
CA ASN A 175 -18.18 -26.96 -19.42
C ASN A 175 -18.33 -27.48 -17.99
N LEU A 176 -17.94 -26.73 -16.95
CA LEU A 176 -18.14 -27.10 -15.55
C LEU A 176 -19.63 -27.22 -15.18
N LYS A 177 -20.52 -26.46 -15.82
CA LYS A 177 -21.98 -26.55 -15.63
C LYS A 177 -22.58 -27.73 -16.39
N ILE A 178 -22.02 -28.10 -17.55
CA ILE A 178 -22.31 -29.33 -18.28
C ILE A 178 -21.81 -30.52 -17.46
N GLU A 179 -20.58 -30.53 -16.96
CA GLU A 179 -20.02 -31.57 -16.08
C GLU A 179 -20.79 -31.67 -14.76
N LEU A 180 -21.17 -30.55 -14.15
CA LEU A 180 -22.05 -30.55 -12.98
C LEU A 180 -23.44 -31.08 -13.32
N GLN A 181 -23.97 -30.83 -14.52
CA GLN A 181 -25.24 -31.40 -14.98
C GLN A 181 -25.11 -32.87 -15.37
N GLN A 182 -23.99 -33.30 -15.93
CA GLN A 182 -23.60 -34.67 -16.26
C GLN A 182 -23.50 -35.47 -14.96
N HIS A 183 -22.71 -35.00 -13.98
CA HIS A 183 -22.63 -35.55 -12.64
C HIS A 183 -23.96 -35.49 -11.88
N ARG A 184 -24.81 -34.47 -12.07
CA ARG A 184 -26.19 -34.48 -11.51
C ARG A 184 -27.07 -35.51 -12.20
N MET A 185 -26.96 -35.70 -13.51
CA MET A 185 -27.65 -36.75 -14.25
C MET A 185 -27.15 -38.12 -13.84
N ASP A 186 -25.85 -38.31 -13.66
CA ASP A 186 -25.23 -39.58 -13.29
C ASP A 186 -25.45 -39.88 -11.81
N ASN A 187 -25.45 -38.90 -10.91
CA ASN A 187 -25.92 -39.06 -9.54
C ASN A 187 -27.44 -39.34 -9.51
N LYS A 188 -28.24 -38.81 -10.44
CA LYS A 188 -29.65 -39.17 -10.62
C LYS A 188 -29.84 -40.58 -11.21
N LYS A 189 -29.00 -41.02 -12.16
CA LYS A 189 -28.97 -42.39 -12.70
C LYS A 189 -28.52 -43.39 -11.62
N LEU A 190 -27.51 -43.05 -10.83
CA LEU A 190 -27.03 -43.85 -9.70
C LEU A 190 -28.07 -43.91 -8.58
N ARG A 191 -28.72 -42.78 -8.22
CA ARG A 191 -29.88 -42.80 -7.30
C ARG A 191 -31.06 -43.56 -7.88
N LYS A 192 -31.28 -43.55 -9.21
CA LYS A 192 -32.29 -44.39 -9.86
C LYS A 192 -31.86 -45.85 -9.86
N ARG A 193 -30.58 -46.20 -10.01
CA ARG A 193 -30.04 -47.57 -9.86
C ARG A 193 -30.16 -48.07 -8.43
N VAL A 194 -29.85 -47.23 -7.45
CA VAL A 194 -30.02 -47.53 -6.02
C VAL A 194 -31.51 -47.70 -5.72
N LYS A 195 -32.40 -46.82 -6.20
CA LYS A 195 -33.85 -47.03 -6.09
C LYS A 195 -34.35 -48.25 -6.83
N GLU A 196 -33.86 -48.56 -8.04
CA GLU A 196 -34.19 -49.76 -8.79
C GLU A 196 -33.77 -51.00 -8.00
N LEU A 197 -32.59 -51.00 -7.38
CA LEU A 197 -32.12 -52.10 -6.51
C LEU A 197 -32.86 -52.17 -5.17
N GLU A 198 -33.25 -51.03 -4.57
CA GLU A 198 -34.10 -50.95 -3.38
C GLU A 198 -35.53 -51.41 -3.68
N GLU A 199 -36.06 -51.09 -4.86
CA GLU A 199 -37.39 -51.47 -5.35
C GLU A 199 -37.41 -52.94 -5.82
N ASP A 200 -36.32 -53.46 -6.41
CA ASP A 200 -36.12 -54.89 -6.71
C ASP A 200 -35.97 -55.72 -5.43
N LEU A 201 -35.18 -55.24 -4.45
CA LEU A 201 -35.10 -55.85 -3.12
C LEU A 201 -36.47 -55.82 -2.43
N ALA A 202 -37.19 -54.70 -2.48
CA ALA A 202 -38.53 -54.60 -1.92
C ALA A 202 -39.55 -55.48 -2.67
N HIS A 203 -39.41 -55.69 -3.98
CA HIS A 203 -40.26 -56.61 -4.74
C HIS A 203 -39.95 -58.08 -4.42
N LEU A 204 -38.67 -58.47 -4.36
CA LEU A 204 -38.25 -59.79 -3.88
C LEU A 204 -38.71 -60.07 -2.43
N GLN A 205 -38.83 -59.01 -1.61
CA GLN A 205 -39.29 -59.07 -0.23
C GLN A 205 -40.82 -58.90 -0.06
N ARG A 206 -41.59 -58.64 -1.13
CA ARG A 206 -43.03 -58.29 -1.05
C ARG A 206 -43.87 -58.79 -2.25
N GLY A 207 -43.99 -60.12 -2.37
CA GLY A 207 -44.87 -60.79 -3.34
C GLY A 207 -44.10 -61.25 -4.60
N SER A 208 -44.03 -62.53 -4.97
CA SER A 208 -44.89 -63.69 -4.62
C SER A 208 -46.37 -63.47 -4.95
N GLY A 209 -46.68 -63.37 -6.25
CA GLY A 209 -48.03 -63.23 -6.81
C GLY A 209 -48.23 -61.90 -7.54
N GLY A 210 -48.62 -61.93 -8.82
CA GLY A 210 -48.91 -60.74 -9.64
C GLY A 210 -48.24 -60.66 -11.02
N ALA A 211 -47.38 -61.64 -11.38
CA ALA A 211 -46.66 -61.66 -12.66
C ALA A 211 -47.53 -61.99 -13.91
N ARG A 212 -48.86 -61.88 -13.80
CA ARG A 212 -49.81 -62.26 -14.86
C ARG A 212 -50.71 -61.12 -15.34
N ASP A 213 -50.96 -60.13 -14.47
CA ASP A 213 -51.82 -58.99 -14.78
C ASP A 213 -51.02 -57.90 -15.51
N ARG A 214 -49.81 -57.58 -15.02
CA ARG A 214 -48.83 -56.73 -15.72
C ARG A 214 -48.45 -57.22 -17.12
N ALA A 215 -48.62 -58.52 -17.40
CA ALA A 215 -48.37 -59.07 -18.72
C ALA A 215 -49.45 -58.67 -19.73
N ARG A 216 -50.72 -58.57 -19.29
CA ARG A 216 -51.85 -58.14 -20.12
C ARG A 216 -51.85 -56.64 -20.35
N GLU A 217 -51.61 -55.85 -19.30
CA GLU A 217 -51.47 -54.39 -19.43
C GLU A 217 -50.38 -54.01 -20.44
N LEU A 218 -49.29 -54.79 -20.52
CA LEU A 218 -48.21 -54.57 -21.49
C LEU A 218 -48.54 -55.07 -22.91
N GLU A 219 -49.40 -56.07 -23.08
CA GLU A 219 -49.91 -56.46 -24.41
C GLU A 219 -50.93 -55.44 -24.93
N GLU A 220 -51.82 -54.93 -24.07
CA GLU A 220 -52.79 -53.88 -24.41
C GLU A 220 -52.08 -52.56 -24.76
N LEU A 221 -51.11 -52.09 -23.95
CA LEU A 221 -50.31 -50.90 -24.30
C LEU A 221 -49.43 -51.08 -25.55
N LEU A 222 -49.06 -52.31 -25.94
CA LEU A 222 -48.38 -52.54 -27.21
C LEU A 222 -49.33 -52.46 -28.40
N GLN A 223 -50.55 -52.99 -28.27
CA GLN A 223 -51.59 -52.84 -29.31
C GLN A 223 -51.98 -51.36 -29.49
N GLU A 224 -52.20 -50.62 -28.40
CA GLU A 224 -52.45 -49.17 -28.46
C GLU A 224 -51.32 -48.40 -29.16
N ARG A 225 -50.05 -48.77 -28.92
CA ARG A 225 -48.89 -48.12 -29.57
C ARG A 225 -48.78 -48.48 -31.05
N ASP A 226 -49.06 -49.72 -31.44
CA ASP A 226 -49.06 -50.14 -32.85
C ASP A 226 -50.28 -49.61 -33.64
N ASP A 227 -51.41 -49.37 -32.96
CA ASP A 227 -52.54 -48.61 -33.50
C ASP A 227 -52.20 -47.12 -33.62
N GLU A 228 -51.59 -46.48 -32.60
CA GLU A 228 -51.08 -45.10 -32.71
C GLU A 228 -50.07 -44.93 -33.85
N ILE A 229 -49.19 -45.91 -34.09
CA ILE A 229 -48.23 -45.85 -35.21
C ILE A 229 -48.93 -45.97 -36.57
N ARG A 230 -50.05 -46.70 -36.68
CA ARG A 230 -50.88 -46.74 -37.89
C ARG A 230 -51.72 -45.47 -38.06
N GLU A 231 -52.25 -44.93 -36.97
CA GLU A 231 -52.99 -43.67 -36.90
C GLU A 231 -52.07 -42.48 -37.27
N LEU A 232 -50.86 -42.40 -36.74
CA LEU A 232 -49.87 -41.37 -37.08
C LEU A 232 -49.33 -41.50 -38.51
N ARG A 233 -49.33 -42.71 -39.10
CA ARG A 233 -49.04 -42.91 -40.53
C ARG A 233 -50.20 -42.47 -41.43
N ARG A 234 -51.46 -42.58 -40.99
CA ARG A 234 -52.60 -41.91 -41.64
C ARG A 234 -52.55 -40.39 -41.48
N ARG A 235 -52.29 -39.87 -40.28
CA ARG A 235 -52.23 -38.42 -39.98
C ARG A 235 -51.03 -37.68 -40.57
N ARG A 236 -50.03 -38.39 -41.13
CA ARG A 236 -48.98 -37.78 -41.97
C ARG A 236 -49.33 -37.75 -43.48
N ALA A 237 -50.44 -38.38 -43.88
CA ALA A 237 -50.90 -38.44 -45.26
C ALA A 237 -52.04 -37.45 -45.58
N GLY A 238 -52.43 -36.58 -44.63
CA GLY A 238 -53.47 -35.57 -44.84
C GLY A 238 -53.32 -34.37 -43.90
N GLY A 239 -53.08 -33.20 -44.50
CA GLY A 239 -53.52 -31.89 -43.99
C GLY A 239 -52.98 -31.40 -42.63
N ALA A 240 -51.94 -30.55 -42.69
CA ALA A 240 -51.62 -29.61 -41.59
C ALA A 240 -52.33 -28.25 -41.76
N ASP A 241 -53.43 -28.22 -42.53
CA ASP A 241 -54.26 -27.03 -42.84
C ASP A 241 -55.78 -27.34 -42.66
N ASP A 242 -56.08 -28.55 -42.19
CA ASP A 242 -57.35 -29.25 -42.39
C ASP A 242 -58.39 -29.01 -41.28
N GLY A 243 -58.07 -28.11 -40.35
CA GLY A 243 -58.94 -27.69 -39.25
C GLY A 243 -59.71 -26.39 -39.52
N ALA A 244 -59.13 -25.48 -40.31
CA ALA A 244 -59.82 -24.27 -40.77
C ALA A 244 -60.79 -24.60 -41.91
N VAL A 245 -60.35 -25.45 -42.85
CA VAL A 245 -61.16 -25.93 -43.99
C VAL A 245 -62.43 -26.62 -43.50
N ARG A 246 -62.34 -27.60 -42.60
CA ARG A 246 -63.53 -28.30 -42.05
C ARG A 246 -64.54 -27.41 -41.32
N GLY A 247 -64.10 -26.27 -40.75
CA GLY A 247 -64.99 -25.27 -40.16
C GLY A 247 -65.79 -24.46 -41.19
N LEU A 248 -65.30 -24.39 -42.42
CA LEU A 248 -65.99 -23.77 -43.56
C LEU A 248 -66.80 -24.80 -44.36
N GLU A 249 -66.27 -26.01 -44.57
CA GLU A 249 -66.99 -27.13 -45.21
C GLU A 249 -68.26 -27.50 -44.45
N ALA A 250 -68.24 -27.57 -43.12
CA ALA A 250 -69.44 -27.82 -42.32
C ALA A 250 -70.52 -26.74 -42.52
N ARG A 251 -70.11 -25.51 -42.85
CA ARG A 251 -70.99 -24.36 -43.07
C ARG A 251 -71.48 -24.26 -44.52
N ASN A 252 -70.67 -24.70 -45.48
CA ASN A 252 -71.12 -24.91 -46.86
C ASN A 252 -72.09 -26.09 -46.95
N ALA A 253 -71.82 -27.22 -46.28
CA ALA A 253 -72.73 -28.36 -46.26
C ALA A 253 -74.11 -28.02 -45.68
N GLU A 254 -74.18 -27.13 -44.68
CA GLU A 254 -75.44 -26.62 -44.14
C GLU A 254 -76.20 -25.71 -45.12
N LEU A 255 -75.50 -25.00 -46.02
CA LEU A 255 -76.10 -24.20 -47.11
C LEU A 255 -76.47 -25.06 -48.33
N GLU A 256 -75.65 -26.06 -48.67
CA GLU A 256 -75.93 -27.03 -49.73
C GLU A 256 -77.15 -27.89 -49.39
N ALA A 257 -77.30 -28.32 -48.12
CA ALA A 257 -78.52 -28.99 -47.65
C ALA A 257 -79.78 -28.10 -47.73
N GLN A 258 -79.64 -26.77 -47.65
CA GLN A 258 -80.75 -25.83 -47.85
C GLN A 258 -81.07 -25.63 -49.34
N LEU A 259 -80.07 -25.66 -50.22
CA LEU A 259 -80.26 -25.62 -51.67
C LEU A 259 -80.87 -26.92 -52.22
N GLU A 260 -80.45 -28.08 -51.72
CA GLU A 260 -81.01 -29.38 -52.11
C GLU A 260 -82.49 -29.49 -51.68
N LYS A 261 -82.83 -28.99 -50.50
CA LYS A 261 -84.22 -28.89 -50.02
C LYS A 261 -85.08 -27.94 -50.88
N LEU A 262 -84.49 -26.92 -51.49
CA LEU A 262 -85.20 -26.05 -52.43
C LEU A 262 -85.34 -26.70 -53.81
N ARG A 263 -84.39 -27.53 -54.26
CA ARG A 263 -84.50 -28.30 -55.51
C ARG A 263 -85.63 -29.32 -55.48
N GLY A 264 -85.79 -30.06 -54.39
CA GLY A 264 -86.86 -31.06 -54.26
C GLY A 264 -88.25 -30.50 -54.54
N MET A 265 -88.56 -29.28 -54.07
CA MET A 265 -89.86 -28.65 -54.34
C MET A 265 -90.03 -28.14 -55.79
N PHE A 266 -88.95 -28.02 -56.57
CA PHE A 266 -89.01 -27.76 -58.02
C PHE A 266 -89.10 -29.03 -58.86
N GLU A 267 -88.65 -30.17 -58.33
CA GLU A 267 -88.84 -31.49 -58.95
C GLU A 267 -90.31 -31.94 -58.75
N GLU A 268 -90.84 -31.85 -57.52
CA GLU A 268 -92.26 -32.13 -57.23
C GLU A 268 -93.23 -31.29 -58.12
N THR A 269 -92.92 -30.01 -58.37
CA THR A 269 -93.76 -29.13 -59.20
C THR A 269 -93.53 -29.26 -60.71
N THR A 270 -92.58 -30.09 -61.16
CA THR A 270 -92.41 -30.42 -62.59
C THR A 270 -93.07 -31.76 -62.96
N GLU A 271 -93.10 -32.73 -62.05
CA GLU A 271 -93.85 -33.99 -62.26
C GLU A 271 -95.37 -33.74 -62.41
N GLU A 272 -95.95 -32.80 -61.65
CA GLU A 272 -97.37 -32.41 -61.79
C GLU A 272 -97.71 -31.80 -63.16
N MET A 273 -96.73 -31.19 -63.85
CA MET A 273 -96.92 -30.54 -65.16
C MET A 273 -96.88 -31.52 -66.34
N GLU A 274 -96.27 -32.69 -66.19
CA GLU A 274 -96.32 -33.76 -67.22
C GLU A 274 -97.64 -34.54 -67.13
N HIS A 275 -98.12 -34.78 -65.91
CA HIS A 275 -99.34 -35.57 -65.65
C HIS A 275 -100.63 -34.96 -66.23
N LEU A 276 -100.63 -33.66 -66.56
CA LEU A 276 -101.74 -32.94 -67.21
C LEU A 276 -101.69 -32.96 -68.76
N ARG A 277 -100.60 -33.40 -69.39
CA ARG A 277 -100.48 -33.43 -70.86
C ARG A 277 -101.01 -34.74 -71.48
N GLU A 278 -100.89 -35.87 -70.79
CA GLU A 278 -101.36 -37.18 -71.29
C GLU A 278 -102.88 -37.28 -71.50
N LEU A 279 -103.67 -36.36 -70.91
CA LEU A 279 -105.13 -36.33 -71.05
C LEU A 279 -105.65 -35.69 -72.35
N ALA A 280 -104.79 -35.03 -73.14
CA ALA A 280 -105.21 -34.28 -74.33
C ALA A 280 -105.17 -35.08 -75.66
N GLU A 281 -104.26 -36.04 -75.81
CA GLU A 281 -104.02 -36.74 -77.11
C GLU A 281 -105.00 -37.90 -77.40
N ARG A 282 -106.26 -37.84 -76.95
CA ARG A 282 -107.12 -39.04 -76.89
C ARG A 282 -108.60 -38.92 -77.27
N ALA A 283 -108.93 -38.24 -78.38
CA ALA A 283 -109.93 -38.72 -79.38
C ALA A 283 -110.21 -37.76 -80.56
N GLU A 284 -109.55 -37.98 -81.70
CA GLU A 284 -110.13 -37.69 -83.04
C GLU A 284 -110.15 -39.00 -83.86
N ALA A 285 -111.28 -39.38 -84.47
CA ALA A 285 -111.36 -40.53 -85.38
C ALA A 285 -112.65 -40.61 -86.23
N GLY A 286 -112.52 -40.73 -87.57
CA GLY A 286 -113.53 -41.36 -88.44
C GLY A 286 -114.32 -40.47 -89.42
N HIS A 287 -114.80 -40.99 -90.57
CA HIS A 287 -114.04 -41.17 -91.83
C HIS A 287 -114.95 -41.64 -93.03
N SER A 288 -114.86 -40.99 -94.22
CA SER A 288 -115.29 -41.48 -95.57
C SER A 288 -116.82 -41.69 -95.84
N THR A 289 -117.38 -41.98 -97.05
CA THR A 289 -116.91 -42.43 -98.40
C THR A 289 -117.75 -41.91 -99.61
N SER A 290 -117.18 -41.92 -100.84
CA SER A 290 -117.69 -42.39 -102.19
C SER A 290 -119.20 -42.28 -102.63
N GLY A 291 -119.60 -42.25 -103.93
CA GLY A 291 -118.90 -42.35 -105.24
C GLY A 291 -119.86 -42.46 -106.46
N ASP A 292 -119.34 -42.46 -107.70
CA ASP A 292 -120.10 -42.39 -108.99
C ASP A 292 -120.67 -43.72 -109.54
N ALA A 293 -121.83 -43.65 -110.23
CA ALA A 293 -122.33 -44.58 -111.28
C ALA A 293 -123.47 -43.91 -112.10
N ASP A 294 -123.37 -43.64 -113.41
CA ASP A 294 -123.33 -44.54 -114.59
C ASP A 294 -124.69 -45.15 -115.01
N ARG A 295 -125.12 -44.82 -116.25
CA ARG A 295 -126.38 -45.16 -116.97
C ARG A 295 -127.68 -44.57 -116.38
N ARG A 296 -128.47 -43.71 -117.04
CA ARG A 296 -128.56 -43.21 -118.43
C ARG A 296 -128.56 -44.28 -119.53
N TRP A 297 -129.68 -44.41 -120.22
CA TRP A 297 -129.77 -45.02 -121.56
C TRP A 297 -129.25 -46.48 -121.67
N ARG A 298 -129.65 -47.33 -120.71
CA ARG A 298 -129.94 -48.74 -121.02
C ARG A 298 -131.40 -49.00 -121.43
N HIS A 299 -132.10 -47.90 -121.77
CA HIS A 299 -133.38 -47.84 -122.46
C HIS A 299 -134.61 -48.33 -121.64
N GLN A 300 -135.81 -47.81 -121.95
CA GLN A 300 -136.81 -48.50 -122.78
C GLN A 300 -136.92 -50.00 -122.49
N ALA A 301 -137.10 -50.32 -121.20
CA ALA A 301 -137.82 -51.52 -120.77
C ALA A 301 -139.33 -51.24 -120.65
N GLU A 302 -139.80 -50.07 -121.12
CA GLU A 302 -141.04 -49.41 -120.68
C GLU A 302 -142.25 -49.61 -121.62
N ASP A 303 -142.03 -49.92 -122.90
CA ASP A 303 -143.15 -50.20 -123.84
C ASP A 303 -143.94 -51.46 -123.44
N MET A 304 -143.28 -52.39 -122.71
CA MET A 304 -143.91 -53.55 -122.11
C MET A 304 -144.06 -53.31 -120.59
N ALA A 305 -145.22 -53.53 -119.96
CA ALA A 305 -146.36 -54.31 -120.42
C ALA A 305 -147.69 -53.54 -120.30
N ALA A 306 -147.83 -52.48 -121.12
CA ALA A 306 -148.86 -51.43 -121.08
C ALA A 306 -150.36 -51.86 -121.05
N GLU A 307 -150.67 -53.15 -121.13
CA GLU A 307 -152.03 -53.70 -121.03
C GLU A 307 -152.34 -54.28 -119.63
N ASN A 308 -151.34 -54.54 -118.77
CA ASN A 308 -151.59 -55.00 -117.39
C ASN A 308 -152.07 -53.87 -116.45
N GLU A 309 -151.95 -52.62 -116.88
CA GLU A 309 -152.69 -51.46 -116.37
C GLU A 309 -154.22 -51.62 -116.51
N GLU A 310 -154.69 -52.07 -117.68
CA GLU A 310 -156.03 -51.68 -118.19
C GLU A 310 -157.22 -52.38 -117.50
N LEU A 311 -157.00 -53.54 -116.87
CA LEU A 311 -158.06 -54.34 -116.23
C LEU A 311 -158.00 -54.39 -114.69
N ARG A 312 -156.97 -53.81 -114.06
CA ARG A 312 -157.06 -53.47 -112.62
C ARG A 312 -157.94 -52.25 -112.41
N ALA A 313 -157.78 -51.24 -113.27
CA ALA A 313 -158.50 -49.96 -113.24
C ALA A 313 -160.02 -50.05 -112.97
N LYS A 314 -160.72 -51.08 -113.47
CA LYS A 314 -162.18 -51.25 -113.28
C LYS A 314 -162.60 -51.90 -111.96
N ALA A 315 -161.66 -52.46 -111.20
CA ALA A 315 -161.86 -52.79 -109.79
C ALA A 315 -161.55 -51.57 -108.91
N ASP A 316 -160.57 -50.77 -109.33
CA ASP A 316 -160.14 -49.55 -108.63
C ASP A 316 -161.23 -48.45 -108.70
N GLU A 317 -161.86 -48.21 -109.86
CA GLU A 317 -162.95 -47.23 -110.10
C GLU A 317 -164.09 -47.23 -109.04
N LEU A 318 -164.43 -48.38 -108.45
CA LEU A 318 -165.49 -48.48 -107.42
C LEU A 318 -164.98 -48.42 -105.98
N ALA A 319 -163.67 -48.56 -105.76
CA ALA A 319 -163.03 -48.26 -104.49
C ALA A 319 -162.70 -46.76 -104.38
N GLU A 320 -162.25 -46.14 -105.47
CA GLU A 320 -161.95 -44.71 -105.59
C GLU A 320 -163.11 -43.82 -105.12
N LEU A 321 -164.36 -44.15 -105.48
CA LEU A 321 -165.54 -43.37 -105.07
C LEU A 321 -165.84 -43.41 -103.56
N VAL A 322 -165.26 -44.34 -102.80
CA VAL A 322 -165.34 -44.35 -101.33
C VAL A 322 -164.11 -43.66 -100.73
N ALA A 323 -162.91 -43.91 -101.28
CA ALA A 323 -161.68 -43.23 -100.88
C ALA A 323 -161.78 -41.71 -101.03
N LEU A 324 -162.22 -41.20 -102.19
CA LEU A 324 -162.42 -39.78 -102.44
C LEU A 324 -163.32 -39.07 -101.40
N ARG A 325 -164.18 -39.78 -100.67
CA ARG A 325 -165.02 -39.23 -99.59
C ARG A 325 -164.44 -39.38 -98.18
N THR A 326 -163.39 -40.20 -97.99
CA THR A 326 -162.52 -40.12 -96.80
C THR A 326 -161.44 -39.09 -96.98
N ASP A 327 -160.85 -39.02 -98.17
CA ASP A 327 -159.69 -38.19 -98.47
C ASP A 327 -160.09 -36.69 -98.45
N GLU A 328 -161.22 -36.33 -99.08
CA GLU A 328 -161.87 -35.00 -98.95
C GLU A 328 -162.10 -34.54 -97.48
N LYS A 329 -162.15 -35.47 -96.52
CA LYS A 329 -162.34 -35.19 -95.10
C LYS A 329 -161.01 -35.12 -94.33
N GLU A 330 -159.97 -35.82 -94.79
CA GLU A 330 -158.64 -35.81 -94.16
C GLU A 330 -157.82 -34.61 -94.66
N ASP A 331 -157.91 -34.24 -95.95
CA ASP A 331 -157.38 -32.98 -96.49
C ASP A 331 -157.86 -31.74 -95.69
N LEU A 332 -159.15 -31.71 -95.34
CA LEU A 332 -159.78 -30.63 -94.55
C LEU A 332 -159.41 -30.65 -93.05
N VAL A 333 -158.75 -31.70 -92.57
CA VAL A 333 -158.11 -31.72 -91.24
C VAL A 333 -156.68 -31.24 -91.35
N ASP A 334 -155.93 -31.71 -92.35
CA ASP A 334 -154.52 -31.37 -92.55
C ASP A 334 -154.33 -29.86 -92.87
N GLU A 335 -155.21 -29.23 -93.65
CA GLU A 335 -155.20 -27.75 -93.81
C GLU A 335 -155.39 -27.01 -92.47
N VAL A 336 -156.18 -27.57 -91.55
CA VAL A 336 -156.44 -26.96 -90.24
C VAL A 336 -155.28 -27.16 -89.26
N GLU A 337 -154.50 -28.23 -89.40
CA GLU A 337 -153.28 -28.45 -88.60
C GLU A 337 -152.08 -27.67 -89.16
N ALA A 338 -151.94 -27.57 -90.49
CA ALA A 338 -150.93 -26.74 -91.15
C ALA A 338 -151.05 -25.26 -90.74
N LEU A 339 -152.27 -24.69 -90.79
CA LEU A 339 -152.53 -23.31 -90.40
C LEU A 339 -152.32 -23.03 -88.89
N ARG A 340 -152.26 -24.06 -88.03
CA ARG A 340 -151.84 -23.92 -86.63
C ARG A 340 -150.33 -23.90 -86.48
N LEU A 341 -149.63 -24.79 -87.18
CA LEU A 341 -148.16 -24.86 -87.15
C LEU A 341 -147.52 -23.56 -87.62
N GLU A 342 -148.02 -22.96 -88.71
CA GLU A 342 -147.53 -21.65 -89.18
C GLU A 342 -147.69 -20.54 -88.13
N LEU A 343 -148.76 -20.57 -87.33
CA LEU A 343 -149.03 -19.56 -86.30
C LEU A 343 -148.07 -19.68 -85.09
N GLU A 344 -147.79 -20.91 -84.64
CA GLU A 344 -146.81 -21.13 -83.56
C GLU A 344 -145.40 -20.76 -83.99
N ASP A 345 -145.02 -21.10 -85.22
CA ASP A 345 -143.69 -20.80 -85.76
C ASP A 345 -143.49 -19.30 -86.06
N ALA A 346 -144.57 -18.55 -86.26
CA ALA A 346 -144.52 -17.08 -86.26
C ALA A 346 -144.29 -16.50 -84.84
N GLN A 347 -144.77 -17.17 -83.79
CA GLN A 347 -144.58 -16.74 -82.40
C GLN A 347 -143.16 -17.06 -81.90
N ARG A 348 -142.67 -18.30 -82.09
CA ARG A 348 -141.32 -18.74 -81.67
C ARG A 348 -140.21 -17.82 -82.18
N ARG A 349 -140.27 -17.42 -83.47
CA ARG A 349 -139.29 -16.49 -84.07
C ARG A 349 -139.29 -15.13 -83.37
N ARG A 350 -140.46 -14.63 -82.97
CA ARG A 350 -140.62 -13.32 -82.33
C ARG A 350 -140.11 -13.27 -80.90
N GLU A 351 -140.11 -14.40 -80.21
CA GLU A 351 -139.54 -14.55 -78.86
C GLU A 351 -138.00 -14.68 -78.91
N ALA A 352 -137.46 -15.45 -79.86
CA ALA A 352 -136.02 -15.59 -80.06
C ALA A 352 -135.31 -14.23 -80.26
N GLU A 353 -135.81 -13.40 -81.19
CA GLU A 353 -135.25 -12.05 -81.40
C GLU A 353 -135.39 -11.11 -80.17
N SER A 354 -136.26 -11.43 -79.21
CA SER A 354 -136.39 -10.65 -77.98
C SER A 354 -135.32 -11.01 -76.96
N ILE A 355 -134.85 -12.26 -76.97
CA ILE A 355 -133.83 -12.79 -76.05
C ILE A 355 -132.44 -12.32 -76.49
N GLU A 356 -132.10 -12.41 -77.79
CA GLU A 356 -130.81 -11.95 -78.31
C GLU A 356 -130.55 -10.48 -77.95
N ARG A 357 -131.56 -9.61 -78.16
CA ARG A 357 -131.49 -8.17 -77.85
C ARG A 357 -131.30 -7.86 -76.36
N SER A 358 -131.63 -8.78 -75.45
CA SER A 358 -131.36 -8.61 -74.02
C SER A 358 -129.95 -9.08 -73.65
N GLN A 359 -129.48 -10.20 -74.22
CA GLN A 359 -128.15 -10.74 -74.01
C GLN A 359 -127.05 -9.81 -74.55
N SER A 360 -127.19 -9.30 -75.78
CA SER A 360 -126.25 -8.31 -76.35
C SER A 360 -126.15 -7.01 -75.52
N ARG A 361 -127.14 -6.74 -74.65
CA ARG A 361 -127.15 -5.55 -73.79
C ARG A 361 -126.57 -5.80 -72.40
N ALA A 362 -126.50 -7.05 -71.95
CA ALA A 362 -125.82 -7.44 -70.72
C ALA A 362 -124.29 -7.45 -70.93
N GLN A 363 -123.82 -8.09 -72.01
CA GLN A 363 -122.39 -8.19 -72.32
C GLN A 363 -121.70 -6.82 -72.43
N VAL A 364 -122.37 -5.81 -72.98
CA VAL A 364 -121.86 -4.42 -73.12
C VAL A 364 -121.76 -3.68 -71.76
N LEU A 365 -122.39 -4.20 -70.70
CA LEU A 365 -122.20 -3.70 -69.33
C LEU A 365 -121.07 -4.46 -68.63
N GLU A 366 -121.01 -5.79 -68.76
CA GLU A 366 -119.90 -6.61 -68.22
C GLU A 366 -118.55 -6.17 -68.82
N GLU A 367 -118.46 -6.04 -70.15
CA GLU A 367 -117.29 -5.48 -70.86
C GLU A 367 -116.90 -4.06 -70.41
N ARG A 368 -117.81 -3.32 -69.76
CA ARG A 368 -117.55 -1.97 -69.25
C ARG A 368 -117.07 -2.00 -67.80
N GLU A 369 -117.69 -2.81 -66.96
CA GLU A 369 -117.28 -3.00 -65.56
C GLU A 369 -115.88 -3.64 -65.50
N GLU A 370 -115.55 -4.56 -66.40
CA GLU A 370 -114.18 -5.09 -66.56
C GLU A 370 -113.16 -4.02 -66.96
N ARG A 371 -113.53 -3.09 -67.86
CA ARG A 371 -112.64 -1.97 -68.25
C ARG A 371 -112.46 -0.97 -67.11
N GLU A 372 -113.51 -0.67 -66.36
CA GLU A 372 -113.45 0.24 -65.21
C GLU A 372 -112.54 -0.34 -64.11
N ALA A 373 -112.64 -1.65 -63.83
CA ALA A 373 -111.71 -2.35 -62.93
C ALA A 373 -110.25 -2.34 -63.44
N VAL A 374 -110.00 -2.56 -64.73
CA VAL A 374 -108.65 -2.50 -65.32
C VAL A 374 -108.09 -1.07 -65.32
N GLU A 375 -108.93 -0.04 -65.49
CA GLU A 375 -108.50 1.36 -65.37
C GLU A 375 -108.15 1.72 -63.91
N ASP A 376 -108.90 1.23 -62.92
CA ASP A 376 -108.59 1.39 -61.50
C ASP A 376 -107.34 0.62 -61.06
N ASP A 377 -107.14 -0.62 -61.50
CA ASP A 377 -105.89 -1.36 -61.25
C ASP A 377 -104.68 -0.67 -61.91
N LEU A 378 -104.85 -0.10 -63.11
CA LEU A 378 -103.84 0.69 -63.79
C LEU A 378 -103.54 2.00 -63.05
N ASN A 379 -104.54 2.63 -62.42
CA ASN A 379 -104.35 3.80 -61.56
C ASN A 379 -103.64 3.41 -60.25
N ALA A 380 -104.04 2.31 -59.59
CA ALA A 380 -103.35 1.79 -58.41
C ALA A 380 -101.90 1.38 -58.72
N ALA A 381 -101.61 0.90 -59.93
CA ALA A 381 -100.25 0.64 -60.40
C ALA A 381 -99.45 1.93 -60.65
N ARG A 382 -100.08 2.99 -61.20
CA ARG A 382 -99.46 4.32 -61.34
C ARG A 382 -99.14 4.94 -59.99
N ASP A 383 -100.04 4.86 -59.02
CA ASP A 383 -99.83 5.41 -57.67
C ASP A 383 -98.74 4.64 -56.90
N LYS A 384 -98.70 3.30 -57.02
CA LYS A 384 -97.59 2.49 -56.47
C LYS A 384 -96.26 2.82 -57.15
N LEU A 385 -96.25 3.02 -58.47
CA LEU A 385 -95.07 3.45 -59.21
C LEU A 385 -94.58 4.83 -58.73
N ALA A 386 -95.48 5.81 -58.62
CA ALA A 386 -95.17 7.15 -58.12
C ALA A 386 -94.66 7.12 -56.67
N ALA A 387 -95.27 6.32 -55.80
CA ALA A 387 -94.79 6.11 -54.44
C ALA A 387 -93.37 5.51 -54.43
N SER A 388 -93.12 4.46 -55.21
CA SER A 388 -91.78 3.84 -55.31
C SER A 388 -90.73 4.78 -55.91
N GLN A 389 -91.12 5.69 -56.82
CA GLN A 389 -90.25 6.73 -57.36
C GLN A 389 -89.94 7.81 -56.32
N ILE A 390 -90.90 8.19 -55.48
CA ILE A 390 -90.68 9.13 -54.36
C ILE A 390 -89.80 8.49 -53.28
N GLU A 391 -90.01 7.21 -52.94
CA GLU A 391 -89.16 6.48 -52.00
C GLU A 391 -87.73 6.29 -52.55
N LEU A 392 -87.59 5.97 -53.84
CA LEU A 392 -86.28 5.91 -54.51
C LEU A 392 -85.59 7.27 -54.46
N GLN A 393 -86.27 8.35 -54.82
CA GLN A 393 -85.71 9.70 -54.81
C GLN A 393 -85.33 10.16 -53.38
N GLN A 394 -86.13 9.82 -52.36
CA GLN A 394 -85.76 10.06 -50.96
C GLN A 394 -84.52 9.27 -50.54
N LYS A 395 -84.33 8.05 -51.06
CA LYS A 395 -83.12 7.25 -50.82
C LYS A 395 -81.91 7.76 -51.59
N GLU A 396 -82.11 8.30 -52.79
CA GLU A 396 -81.08 9.02 -53.54
C GLU A 396 -80.66 10.30 -52.80
N ASP A 397 -81.61 11.12 -52.32
CA ASP A 397 -81.35 12.29 -51.46
C ASP A 397 -80.62 11.92 -50.15
N GLU A 398 -81.03 10.84 -49.47
CA GLU A 398 -80.33 10.31 -48.28
C GLU A 398 -78.90 9.86 -48.60
N ILE A 399 -78.69 9.18 -49.73
CA ILE A 399 -77.37 8.74 -50.20
C ILE A 399 -76.50 9.94 -50.57
N GLU A 400 -77.02 10.96 -51.25
CA GLU A 400 -76.27 12.19 -51.53
C GLU A 400 -75.87 12.91 -50.23
N MET A 401 -76.77 13.00 -49.25
CA MET A 401 -76.46 13.59 -47.95
C MET A 401 -75.40 12.78 -47.18
N LYS A 402 -75.45 11.45 -47.24
CA LYS A 402 -74.43 10.58 -46.63
C LYS A 402 -73.10 10.62 -47.36
N ASN A 403 -73.09 10.75 -48.69
CA ASN A 403 -71.88 10.95 -49.47
C ASN A 403 -71.23 12.30 -49.12
N ARG A 404 -72.01 13.38 -48.98
CA ARG A 404 -71.51 14.69 -48.50
C ARG A 404 -70.92 14.59 -47.09
N GLU A 405 -71.58 13.91 -46.15
CA GLU A 405 -71.03 13.66 -44.81
C GLU A 405 -69.71 12.85 -44.86
N ILE A 406 -69.59 11.88 -45.78
CA ILE A 406 -68.36 11.10 -45.99
C ILE A 406 -67.27 11.97 -46.62
N GLU A 407 -67.59 12.81 -47.60
CA GLU A 407 -66.65 13.75 -48.24
C GLU A 407 -66.11 14.78 -47.23
N ASP A 408 -66.97 15.36 -46.39
CA ASP A 408 -66.57 16.26 -45.30
C ASP A 408 -65.67 15.57 -44.27
N LEU A 409 -65.99 14.31 -43.89
CA LEU A 409 -65.17 13.51 -42.98
C LEU A 409 -63.84 13.07 -43.60
N VAL A 410 -63.80 12.75 -44.90
CA VAL A 410 -62.55 12.44 -45.61
C VAL A 410 -61.68 13.69 -45.67
N ALA A 411 -62.23 14.85 -46.05
CA ALA A 411 -61.49 16.11 -46.11
C ALA A 411 -60.98 16.59 -44.74
N GLU A 412 -61.66 16.25 -43.64
CA GLU A 412 -61.15 16.51 -42.29
C GLU A 412 -60.05 15.52 -41.87
N HIS A 413 -60.19 14.22 -42.21
CA HIS A 413 -59.10 13.26 -42.00
C HIS A 413 -57.85 13.59 -42.83
N GLU A 414 -58.00 14.07 -44.06
CA GLU A 414 -56.90 14.56 -44.90
C GLU A 414 -56.17 15.73 -44.23
N ARG A 415 -56.89 16.73 -43.70
CA ARG A 415 -56.29 17.83 -42.91
C ARG A 415 -55.53 17.33 -41.69
N ILE A 416 -56.11 16.39 -40.94
CA ILE A 416 -55.47 15.82 -39.74
C ILE A 416 -54.20 15.05 -40.12
N VAL A 417 -54.19 14.35 -41.26
CA VAL A 417 -52.99 13.67 -41.79
C VAL A 417 -51.94 14.69 -42.23
N ASP A 418 -52.32 15.74 -42.96
CA ASP A 418 -51.41 16.82 -43.38
C ASP A 418 -50.79 17.54 -42.16
N GLU A 419 -51.59 17.88 -41.14
CA GLU A 419 -51.10 18.51 -39.90
C GLU A 419 -50.14 17.59 -39.12
N VAL A 420 -50.43 16.28 -39.05
CA VAL A 420 -49.54 15.30 -38.41
C VAL A 420 -48.27 15.08 -39.24
N GLU A 421 -48.35 15.06 -40.56
CA GLU A 421 -47.17 15.00 -41.43
C GLU A 421 -46.30 16.26 -41.29
N GLU A 422 -46.87 17.46 -41.24
CA GLU A 422 -46.11 18.70 -41.03
C GLU A 422 -45.43 18.71 -39.65
N GLN A 423 -46.13 18.26 -38.60
CA GLN A 423 -45.56 18.09 -37.25
C GLN A 423 -44.40 17.07 -37.25
N TRP A 424 -44.58 15.89 -37.85
CA TRP A 424 -43.53 14.87 -37.95
C TRP A 424 -42.34 15.32 -38.80
N ARG A 425 -42.58 16.10 -39.86
CA ARG A 425 -41.51 16.72 -40.67
C ARG A 425 -40.74 17.75 -39.84
N GLY A 426 -41.43 18.53 -39.00
CA GLY A 426 -40.81 19.44 -38.03
C GLY A 426 -39.93 18.71 -37.01
N GLU A 427 -40.49 17.72 -36.30
CA GLU A 427 -39.73 16.91 -35.31
C GLU A 427 -38.53 16.20 -35.93
N VAL A 428 -38.65 15.67 -37.16
CA VAL A 428 -37.54 15.03 -37.89
C VAL A 428 -36.46 16.05 -38.28
N GLU A 429 -36.81 17.27 -38.66
CA GLU A 429 -35.82 18.30 -39.00
C GLU A 429 -35.16 18.90 -37.75
N GLU A 430 -35.89 19.09 -36.65
CA GLU A 430 -35.29 19.43 -35.35
C GLU A 430 -34.32 18.34 -34.86
N ALA A 431 -34.70 17.06 -35.00
CA ALA A 431 -33.82 15.94 -34.67
C ALA A 431 -32.58 15.86 -35.58
N ARG A 432 -32.68 16.25 -36.85
CA ARG A 432 -31.53 16.37 -37.76
C ARG A 432 -30.59 17.49 -37.34
N VAL A 433 -31.10 18.68 -37.02
CA VAL A 433 -30.30 19.79 -36.50
C VAL A 433 -29.56 19.38 -35.23
N GLN A 434 -30.23 18.70 -34.29
CA GLN A 434 -29.58 18.17 -33.08
C GLN A 434 -28.50 17.12 -33.40
N VAL A 435 -28.71 16.25 -34.39
CA VAL A 435 -27.70 15.27 -34.85
C VAL A 435 -26.49 15.96 -35.50
N ASP A 436 -26.70 17.03 -36.26
CA ASP A 436 -25.62 17.78 -36.89
C ASP A 436 -24.85 18.68 -35.89
N GLU A 437 -25.53 19.30 -34.92
CA GLU A 437 -24.86 19.94 -33.78
C GLU A 437 -24.00 18.95 -32.99
N LEU A 438 -24.49 17.73 -32.76
CA LEU A 438 -23.72 16.67 -32.09
C LEU A 438 -22.55 16.16 -32.95
N ARG A 439 -22.65 16.17 -34.29
CA ARG A 439 -21.54 15.86 -35.20
C ARG A 439 -20.46 16.92 -35.17
N ASP A 440 -20.82 18.20 -35.24
CA ASP A 440 -19.89 19.33 -35.13
C ASP A 440 -19.14 19.30 -33.79
N ILE A 441 -19.85 19.02 -32.70
CA ILE A 441 -19.23 18.84 -31.36
C ILE A 441 -18.30 17.62 -31.34
N LEU A 442 -18.68 16.49 -31.96
CA LEU A 442 -17.82 15.31 -32.04
C LEU A 442 -16.55 15.57 -32.88
N GLU A 443 -16.65 16.27 -34.02
CA GLU A 443 -15.49 16.62 -34.83
C GLU A 443 -14.55 17.58 -34.08
N GLN A 444 -15.09 18.58 -33.37
CA GLN A 444 -14.30 19.44 -32.49
C GLN A 444 -13.59 18.65 -31.39
N ARG A 445 -14.26 17.68 -30.75
CA ARG A 445 -13.64 16.79 -29.75
C ARG A 445 -12.61 15.83 -30.36
N GLU A 446 -12.79 15.41 -31.60
CA GLU A 446 -11.79 14.65 -32.33
C GLU A 446 -10.54 15.49 -32.63
N ILE A 447 -10.69 16.75 -33.04
CA ILE A 447 -9.58 17.69 -33.27
C ILE A 447 -8.84 17.94 -31.96
N GLU A 448 -9.53 18.30 -30.87
CA GLU A 448 -8.93 18.40 -29.53
C GLU A 448 -8.20 17.12 -29.11
N SER A 449 -8.76 15.93 -29.41
CA SER A 449 -8.11 14.65 -29.11
C SER A 449 -6.87 14.39 -29.97
N LYS A 450 -6.85 14.84 -31.24
CA LYS A 450 -5.69 14.74 -32.13
C LYS A 450 -4.58 15.69 -31.66
N ASP A 451 -4.92 16.94 -31.33
CA ASP A 451 -3.98 17.93 -30.81
C ASP A 451 -3.38 17.50 -29.46
N LEU A 452 -4.19 16.99 -28.53
CA LEU A 452 -3.71 16.46 -27.25
C LEU A 452 -2.79 15.23 -27.43
N ARG A 453 -3.06 14.35 -28.40
CA ARG A 453 -2.15 13.24 -28.74
C ARG A 453 -0.83 13.73 -29.31
N MET A 454 -0.85 14.78 -30.15
CA MET A 454 0.38 15.40 -30.64
C MET A 454 1.19 16.03 -29.51
N HIS A 455 0.55 16.79 -28.61
CA HIS A 455 1.23 17.36 -27.43
C HIS A 455 1.80 16.26 -26.50
N ILE A 456 1.11 15.13 -26.34
CA ILE A 456 1.64 13.97 -25.60
C ILE A 456 2.86 13.38 -26.33
N ALA A 457 2.79 13.15 -27.64
CA ALA A 457 3.91 12.61 -28.42
C ALA A 457 5.13 13.56 -28.43
N GLU A 458 4.91 14.87 -28.48
CA GLU A 458 5.96 15.88 -28.34
C GLU A 458 6.58 15.87 -26.94
N LEU A 459 5.77 15.73 -25.87
CA LEU A 459 6.28 15.59 -24.51
C LEU A 459 7.05 14.28 -24.33
N GLU A 460 6.55 13.17 -24.86
CA GLU A 460 7.23 11.86 -24.84
C GLU A 460 8.57 11.93 -25.58
N ALA A 461 8.62 12.53 -26.77
CA ALA A 461 9.86 12.77 -27.52
C ALA A 461 10.85 13.65 -26.73
N ASN A 462 10.38 14.75 -26.12
CA ASN A 462 11.22 15.59 -25.26
C ASN A 462 11.73 14.83 -24.03
N THR A 463 10.93 13.95 -23.41
CA THR A 463 11.39 13.12 -22.29
C THR A 463 12.40 12.05 -22.71
N ASN A 464 12.25 11.47 -23.90
CA ASN A 464 13.23 10.52 -24.45
C ASN A 464 14.55 11.25 -24.78
N GLU A 465 14.49 12.40 -25.45
CA GLU A 465 15.67 13.24 -25.68
C GLU A 465 16.39 13.64 -24.39
N LEU A 466 15.65 13.90 -23.30
CA LEU A 466 16.24 14.16 -21.99
C LEU A 466 16.83 12.87 -21.38
N HIS A 467 16.18 11.72 -21.55
CA HIS A 467 16.68 10.42 -21.10
C HIS A 467 18.01 10.09 -21.80
N ASP A 468 18.08 10.20 -23.12
CA ASP A 468 19.31 10.02 -23.92
C ASP A 468 20.43 10.95 -23.42
N LYS A 469 20.11 12.22 -23.11
CA LYS A 469 21.09 13.18 -22.56
C LYS A 469 21.56 12.78 -21.15
N TYR A 470 20.70 12.20 -20.32
CA TYR A 470 21.10 11.63 -19.02
C TYR A 470 21.92 10.35 -19.17
N GLU A 471 21.53 9.40 -20.03
CA GLU A 471 22.31 8.17 -20.28
C GLU A 471 23.71 8.49 -20.81
N ASN A 472 23.83 9.43 -21.75
CA ASN A 472 25.14 9.90 -22.23
C ASN A 472 25.96 10.59 -21.13
N ALA A 473 25.32 11.34 -20.21
CA ALA A 473 26.00 11.92 -19.06
C ALA A 473 26.47 10.86 -18.05
N PHE A 474 25.67 9.83 -17.78
CA PHE A 474 26.06 8.70 -16.95
C PHE A 474 27.22 7.91 -17.59
N ALA A 475 27.13 7.57 -18.88
CA ALA A 475 28.19 6.86 -19.61
C ALA A 475 29.51 7.65 -19.73
N ASN A 476 29.48 8.97 -19.54
CA ASN A 476 30.67 9.81 -19.42
C ASN A 476 31.21 9.81 -17.98
N LEU A 477 30.35 9.91 -16.96
CA LEU A 477 30.75 9.81 -15.55
C LEU A 477 31.29 8.42 -15.18
N GLU A 478 30.76 7.35 -15.78
CA GLU A 478 31.28 5.99 -15.64
C GLU A 478 32.68 5.83 -16.25
N ARG A 479 32.95 6.49 -17.39
CA ARG A 479 34.30 6.57 -17.96
C ARG A 479 35.24 7.36 -17.06
N GLU A 480 34.82 8.55 -16.61
CA GLU A 480 35.62 9.39 -15.73
C GLU A 480 35.90 8.69 -14.38
N SER A 481 34.98 7.86 -13.88
CA SER A 481 35.23 6.99 -12.73
C SER A 481 36.26 5.90 -13.06
N ALA A 482 36.07 5.15 -14.15
CA ALA A 482 36.98 4.07 -14.53
C ALA A 482 38.41 4.56 -14.85
N GLU A 483 38.54 5.75 -15.44
CA GLU A 483 39.83 6.42 -15.65
C GLU A 483 40.49 6.78 -14.32
N LYS A 484 39.73 7.36 -13.36
CA LYS A 484 40.23 7.63 -12.00
C LYS A 484 40.54 6.37 -11.21
N ASP A 485 39.78 5.29 -11.37
CA ASP A 485 40.07 4.01 -10.74
C ASP A 485 41.40 3.44 -11.26
N VAL A 486 41.71 3.60 -12.56
CA VAL A 486 43.02 3.25 -13.14
C VAL A 486 44.15 4.18 -12.63
N GLU A 487 43.91 5.48 -12.46
CA GLU A 487 44.87 6.40 -11.81
C GLU A 487 45.11 6.06 -10.34
N ILE A 488 44.05 5.67 -9.62
CA ILE A 488 44.12 5.19 -8.23
C ILE A 488 44.88 3.87 -8.16
N GLU A 489 44.68 2.93 -9.09
CA GLU A 489 45.52 1.73 -9.16
C GLU A 489 46.99 2.05 -9.49
N ALA A 490 47.26 3.02 -10.37
CA ALA A 490 48.62 3.42 -10.72
C ALA A 490 49.35 4.05 -9.52
N THR A 491 48.74 5.03 -8.86
CA THR A 491 49.29 5.65 -7.64
C THR A 491 49.39 4.67 -6.48
N ASN A 492 48.50 3.68 -6.37
CA ASN A 492 48.65 2.58 -5.40
C ASN A 492 49.83 1.65 -5.72
N ARG A 493 50.18 1.42 -6.99
CA ARG A 493 51.40 0.69 -7.36
C ARG A 493 52.66 1.48 -6.97
N GLU A 494 52.69 2.78 -7.26
CA GLU A 494 53.77 3.68 -6.84
C GLU A 494 53.91 3.71 -5.32
N LEU A 495 52.81 3.81 -4.57
CA LEU A 495 52.80 3.72 -3.10
C LEU A 495 53.30 2.36 -2.60
N GLN A 496 53.01 1.25 -3.28
CA GLN A 496 53.56 -0.07 -2.93
C GLN A 496 55.08 -0.14 -3.20
N GLU A 497 55.57 0.47 -4.29
CA GLU A 497 57.00 0.57 -4.59
C GLU A 497 57.73 1.45 -3.57
N PHE A 498 57.19 2.62 -3.22
CA PHE A 498 57.73 3.46 -2.15
C PHE A 498 57.67 2.77 -0.78
N THR A 499 56.60 2.03 -0.47
CA THR A 499 56.51 1.23 0.78
C THR A 499 57.55 0.11 0.80
N GLN A 500 57.77 -0.60 -0.32
CA GLN A 500 58.81 -1.61 -0.44
C GLN A 500 60.21 -0.98 -0.31
N HIS A 501 60.43 0.23 -0.83
CA HIS A 501 61.70 0.93 -0.68
C HIS A 501 61.94 1.44 0.75
N ILE A 502 60.92 2.01 1.41
CA ILE A 502 60.98 2.38 2.83
C ILE A 502 61.32 1.16 3.68
N TYR A 503 60.64 0.02 3.45
CA TYR A 503 60.93 -1.23 4.18
C TYR A 503 62.36 -1.76 3.93
N GLN A 504 62.92 -1.55 2.74
CA GLN A 504 64.34 -1.86 2.46
C GLN A 504 65.27 -0.93 3.25
N LEU A 505 64.99 0.38 3.27
CA LEU A 505 65.76 1.36 4.05
C LEU A 505 65.64 1.11 5.55
N GLU A 506 64.49 0.68 6.06
CA GLU A 506 64.30 0.26 7.46
C GLU A 506 65.16 -0.97 7.79
N GLN A 507 65.19 -1.99 6.93
CA GLN A 507 66.09 -3.13 7.10
C GLN A 507 67.57 -2.73 7.04
N GLU A 508 67.97 -1.79 6.18
CA GLU A 508 69.34 -1.29 6.11
C GLU A 508 69.71 -0.47 7.36
N ILE A 509 68.80 0.37 7.85
CA ILE A 509 68.94 1.10 9.11
C ILE A 509 69.08 0.14 10.30
N ASP A 510 68.29 -0.93 10.36
CA ASP A 510 68.38 -1.90 11.46
C ASP A 510 69.64 -2.77 11.38
N ARG A 511 70.12 -3.13 10.18
CA ARG A 511 71.45 -3.75 10.01
C ARG A 511 72.58 -2.82 10.47
N LEU A 512 72.52 -1.53 10.10
CA LEU A 512 73.50 -0.53 10.53
C LEU A 512 73.45 -0.30 12.06
N LYS A 513 72.28 -0.40 12.70
CA LYS A 513 72.17 -0.43 14.17
C LYS A 513 72.80 -1.68 14.77
N GLU A 514 72.58 -2.87 14.20
CA GLU A 514 73.22 -4.10 14.68
C GLU A 514 74.75 -4.06 14.52
N GLU A 515 75.24 -3.57 13.39
CA GLU A 515 76.68 -3.40 13.12
C GLU A 515 77.30 -2.37 14.07
N SER A 516 76.65 -1.22 14.27
CA SER A 516 77.06 -0.22 15.27
C SER A 516 77.01 -0.75 16.70
N ALA A 517 76.03 -1.58 17.06
CA ALA A 517 75.93 -2.19 18.37
C ALA A 517 77.06 -3.21 18.61
N ARG A 518 77.33 -4.09 17.63
CA ARG A 518 78.47 -5.02 17.68
C ARG A 518 79.79 -4.26 17.80
N GLN A 519 79.97 -3.20 17.00
CA GLN A 519 81.16 -2.34 17.08
C GLN A 519 81.29 -1.69 18.46
N HIS A 520 80.19 -1.25 19.10
CA HIS A 520 80.21 -0.71 20.45
C HIS A 520 80.47 -1.77 21.54
N GLU A 521 80.04 -3.01 21.35
CA GLU A 521 80.38 -4.14 22.24
C GLU A 521 81.86 -4.53 22.10
N GLU A 522 82.41 -4.58 20.87
CA GLU A 522 83.84 -4.80 20.60
C GLU A 522 84.69 -3.67 21.22
N ASP A 523 84.32 -2.41 20.97
CA ASP A 523 84.87 -1.20 21.61
C ASP A 523 84.89 -1.29 23.14
N ALA A 524 83.80 -1.79 23.75
CA ALA A 524 83.67 -1.91 25.20
C ALA A 524 84.60 -3.00 25.75
N VAL A 525 84.64 -4.16 25.09
CA VAL A 525 85.56 -5.26 25.44
C VAL A 525 87.03 -4.85 25.24
N GLU A 526 87.36 -4.04 24.23
CA GLU A 526 88.71 -3.47 24.09
C GLU A 526 89.02 -2.42 25.16
N ARG A 527 88.07 -1.56 25.54
CA ARG A 527 88.22 -0.64 26.68
C ARG A 527 88.47 -1.39 27.99
N GLU A 528 87.69 -2.42 28.30
CA GLU A 528 87.90 -3.25 29.51
C GLU A 528 89.28 -3.93 29.51
N ARG A 529 89.73 -4.47 28.37
CA ARG A 529 91.08 -5.04 28.23
C ARG A 529 92.18 -3.98 28.45
N LEU A 530 92.02 -2.79 27.89
CA LEU A 530 92.97 -1.69 28.04
C LEU A 530 92.98 -1.12 29.46
N GLU A 531 91.83 -1.02 30.12
CA GLU A 531 91.72 -0.60 31.51
C GLU A 531 92.35 -1.62 32.47
N ALA A 532 92.10 -2.92 32.27
CA ALA A 532 92.74 -3.99 33.04
C ALA A 532 94.27 -4.00 32.85
N LEU A 533 94.75 -3.80 31.62
CA LEU A 533 96.18 -3.66 31.33
C LEU A 533 96.77 -2.40 31.98
N CYS A 534 96.05 -1.28 31.96
CA CYS A 534 96.46 -0.05 32.65
C CYS A 534 96.45 -0.19 34.17
N ALA A 535 95.54 -0.98 34.74
CA ALA A 535 95.53 -1.31 36.17
C ALA A 535 96.76 -2.14 36.56
N ALA A 536 97.04 -3.22 35.82
CA ALA A 536 98.22 -4.06 36.03
C ALA A 536 99.54 -3.28 35.85
N LEU A 537 99.62 -2.36 34.89
CA LEU A 537 100.77 -1.45 34.74
C LEU A 537 100.89 -0.45 35.90
N LYS A 538 99.78 0.11 36.41
CA LYS A 538 99.80 0.98 37.59
C LYS A 538 100.25 0.23 38.85
N GLU A 539 99.77 -0.99 39.05
CA GLU A 539 100.16 -1.86 40.16
C GLU A 539 101.67 -2.18 40.09
N LYS A 540 102.18 -2.57 38.91
CA LYS A 540 103.61 -2.83 38.70
C LYS A 540 104.48 -1.57 38.82
N VAL A 541 103.98 -0.39 38.43
CA VAL A 541 104.66 0.89 38.68
C VAL A 541 104.69 1.21 40.17
N ASN A 542 103.67 0.83 40.94
CA ASN A 542 103.64 1.01 42.39
C ASN A 542 104.54 0.00 43.12
N SER A 543 104.63 -1.26 42.67
CA SER A 543 105.60 -2.22 43.23
C SER A 543 107.03 -1.76 42.98
N LEU A 544 107.37 -1.36 41.75
CA LEU A 544 108.70 -0.84 41.41
C LEU A 544 109.05 0.45 42.16
N LYS A 545 108.05 1.27 42.54
CA LYS A 545 108.27 2.42 43.44
C LYS A 545 108.57 1.97 44.86
N ALA A 546 107.82 1.02 45.41
CA ALA A 546 108.06 0.49 46.76
C ALA A 546 109.41 -0.24 46.85
N GLU A 547 109.79 -1.01 45.81
CA GLU A 547 111.12 -1.63 45.69
C GLU A 547 112.24 -0.58 45.63
N LEU A 548 112.03 0.53 44.90
CA LEU A 548 112.96 1.65 44.83
C LEU A 548 113.07 2.40 46.17
N GLU A 549 111.95 2.66 46.83
CA GLU A 549 111.87 3.32 48.14
C GLU A 549 112.54 2.46 49.23
N GLU A 550 112.26 1.16 49.28
CA GLU A 550 112.95 0.23 50.18
C GLU A 550 114.46 0.11 49.86
N SER A 551 114.85 0.16 48.57
CA SER A 551 116.28 0.19 48.19
C SER A 551 116.98 1.49 48.62
N ARG A 552 116.23 2.60 48.65
CA ARG A 552 116.70 3.91 49.11
C ARG A 552 116.84 3.93 50.62
N ASP A 553 115.85 3.44 51.36
CA ASP A 553 115.90 3.35 52.83
C ASP A 553 117.08 2.49 53.30
N ARG A 554 117.36 1.38 52.61
CA ARG A 554 118.57 0.57 52.85
C ARG A 554 119.86 1.37 52.60
N CYS A 555 119.93 2.18 51.54
CA CYS A 555 121.10 3.04 51.28
C CYS A 555 121.26 4.14 52.33
N GLU A 556 120.16 4.76 52.78
CA GLU A 556 120.20 5.80 53.82
C GLU A 556 120.55 5.22 55.20
N ALA A 557 120.09 3.99 55.53
CA ALA A 557 120.50 3.26 56.72
C ALA A 557 122.00 2.87 56.71
N LEU A 558 122.51 2.33 55.61
CA LEU A 558 123.94 2.03 55.45
C LEU A 558 124.80 3.30 55.54
N GLY A 559 124.29 4.45 55.10
CA GLY A 559 124.93 5.76 55.31
C GLY A 559 125.08 6.11 56.80
N GLN A 560 124.00 5.91 57.58
CA GLN A 560 124.01 6.15 59.03
C GLN A 560 124.97 5.20 59.78
N GLU A 561 125.04 3.92 59.39
CA GLU A 561 126.02 2.97 59.95
C GLU A 561 127.47 3.39 59.64
N ILE A 562 127.74 3.82 58.41
CA ILE A 562 129.06 4.33 57.99
C ILE A 562 129.45 5.57 58.81
N ASP A 563 128.55 6.52 59.02
CA ASP A 563 128.83 7.73 59.79
C ASP A 563 128.98 7.47 61.29
N ALA A 564 128.22 6.52 61.85
CA ALA A 564 128.43 6.03 63.22
C ALA A 564 129.81 5.38 63.39
N HIS A 565 130.28 4.59 62.41
CA HIS A 565 131.63 4.02 62.44
C HIS A 565 132.74 5.08 62.28
N LYS A 566 132.54 6.14 61.48
CA LYS A 566 133.48 7.28 61.43
C LYS A 566 133.61 7.95 62.79
N ALA A 567 132.49 8.24 63.46
CA ALA A 567 132.50 8.84 64.80
C ALA A 567 133.21 7.96 65.84
N GLN A 568 133.06 6.63 65.76
CA GLN A 568 133.82 5.68 66.59
C GLN A 568 135.33 5.72 66.29
N GLN A 569 135.73 5.80 65.02
CA GLN A 569 137.14 5.92 64.61
C GLN A 569 137.76 7.25 65.07
N GLU A 570 137.01 8.36 65.00
CA GLU A 570 137.47 9.67 65.46
C GLU A 570 137.65 9.72 66.99
N MET A 571 136.72 9.14 67.75
CA MET A 571 136.85 8.96 69.20
C MET A 571 138.05 8.09 69.59
N LEU A 572 138.35 7.04 68.82
CA LEU A 572 139.55 6.21 69.00
C LEU A 572 140.83 6.98 68.68
N ALA A 573 140.85 7.77 67.61
CA ALA A 573 142.00 8.62 67.25
C ALA A 573 142.31 9.63 68.37
N GLN A 574 141.30 10.33 68.90
CA GLN A 574 141.44 11.25 70.03
C GLN A 574 141.89 10.57 71.33
N HIS A 575 141.69 9.27 71.49
CA HIS A 575 142.22 8.52 72.65
C HIS A 575 143.69 8.13 72.43
N ILE A 576 144.05 7.70 71.22
CA ILE A 576 145.44 7.39 70.84
C ILE A 576 146.31 8.65 70.96
N GLU A 577 145.81 9.81 70.52
CA GLU A 577 146.49 11.10 70.64
C GLU A 577 146.84 11.43 72.10
N LYS A 578 145.87 11.29 73.03
CA LYS A 578 146.08 11.50 74.48
C LYS A 578 147.10 10.53 75.08
N LEU A 579 147.08 9.26 74.68
CA LEU A 579 148.06 8.26 75.11
C LEU A 579 149.47 8.58 74.59
N VAL A 580 149.59 9.12 73.36
CA VAL A 580 150.87 9.57 72.81
C VAL A 580 151.41 10.77 73.60
N ASP A 581 150.53 11.72 73.94
CA ASP A 581 150.80 12.88 74.80
C ASP A 581 151.29 12.48 76.20
N GLU A 582 150.67 11.46 76.81
CA GLU A 582 151.07 10.90 78.12
C GLU A 582 152.43 10.19 78.03
N ILE A 583 152.67 9.41 76.97
CA ILE A 583 153.96 8.73 76.72
C ILE A 583 155.09 9.72 76.42
N GLN A 584 154.80 10.90 75.86
CA GLN A 584 155.79 11.98 75.68
C GLN A 584 156.21 12.56 77.04
N ARG A 585 155.26 12.95 77.90
CA ARG A 585 155.56 13.47 79.25
C ARG A 585 156.37 12.48 80.09
N GLU A 586 156.02 11.19 80.02
CA GLU A 586 156.77 10.10 80.68
C GLU A 586 158.22 9.89 80.16
N ARG A 587 158.57 10.47 79.00
CA ARG A 587 159.94 10.44 78.46
C ARG A 587 160.71 11.67 78.90
N ASP A 588 160.12 12.86 78.77
CA ASP A 588 160.73 14.13 79.17
C ASP A 588 161.12 14.10 80.67
N GLU A 589 160.24 13.57 81.54
CA GLU A 589 160.52 13.38 82.97
C GLU A 589 161.66 12.39 83.23
N ARG A 590 161.80 11.33 82.42
CA ARG A 590 162.89 10.34 82.55
C ARG A 590 164.23 10.86 82.04
N GLU A 591 164.22 11.70 81.01
CA GLU A 591 165.43 12.29 80.43
C GLU A 591 166.05 13.28 81.42
N HIS A 592 165.25 14.20 81.99
CA HIS A 592 165.72 15.08 83.06
C HIS A 592 166.21 14.33 84.30
N LEU A 593 165.53 13.26 84.73
CA LEU A 593 166.01 12.43 85.85
C LEU A 593 167.31 11.66 85.55
N ALA A 594 167.66 11.47 84.27
CA ALA A 594 168.92 10.85 83.87
C ALA A 594 170.08 11.86 83.89
N GLU A 595 169.88 13.08 83.37
CA GLU A 595 170.85 14.19 83.45
C GLU A 595 171.25 14.45 84.91
N ASP A 596 170.24 14.58 85.78
CA ASP A 596 170.37 14.91 87.21
C ASP A 596 171.13 13.83 88.03
N LEU A 597 171.33 12.63 87.47
CA LEU A 597 172.13 11.54 88.06
C LEU A 597 173.57 11.48 87.54
N VAL A 598 173.83 11.94 86.30
CA VAL A 598 175.18 11.97 85.72
C VAL A 598 176.06 12.99 86.43
N ASP A 599 175.58 14.23 86.61
CA ASP A 599 176.31 15.33 87.27
C ASP A 599 176.80 14.95 88.69
N ARG A 600 176.01 14.17 89.42
CA ARG A 600 176.35 13.71 90.78
C ARG A 600 177.49 12.68 90.75
N ALA A 601 177.44 11.74 89.80
CA ALA A 601 178.44 10.69 89.65
C ALA A 601 179.82 11.23 89.27
N GLU A 602 179.89 12.26 88.41
CA GLU A 602 181.16 12.91 88.07
C GLU A 602 181.80 13.60 89.28
N HIS A 603 181.00 14.31 90.08
CA HIS A 603 181.47 15.05 91.26
C HIS A 603 182.02 14.12 92.35
N GLU A 604 181.37 12.97 92.58
CA GLU A 604 181.87 11.94 93.49
C GLU A 604 183.17 11.30 92.97
N HIS A 605 183.26 11.00 91.67
CA HIS A 605 184.43 10.35 91.07
C HIS A 605 185.71 11.22 91.19
N GLU A 606 185.63 12.53 90.92
CA GLU A 606 186.78 13.41 91.12
C GLU A 606 187.25 13.46 92.59
N SER A 607 186.31 13.37 93.55
CA SER A 607 186.64 13.42 94.97
C SER A 607 187.45 12.19 95.40
N ALA A 608 187.06 11.00 94.92
CA ALA A 608 187.73 9.74 95.17
C ALA A 608 189.15 9.72 94.55
N LEU A 609 189.30 10.23 93.32
CA LEU A 609 190.60 10.26 92.62
C LEU A 609 191.66 11.10 93.37
N ARG A 610 191.23 12.14 94.10
CA ARG A 610 192.09 12.99 94.94
C ARG A 610 192.44 12.34 96.28
N ALA A 611 191.63 11.41 96.78
CA ALA A 611 191.92 10.62 97.97
C ALA A 611 192.88 9.46 97.66
N GLU A 612 192.61 8.68 96.62
CA GLU A 612 193.41 7.51 96.23
C GLU A 612 194.90 7.85 96.07
N ARG A 613 195.23 8.94 95.36
CA ARG A 613 196.63 9.38 95.15
C ARG A 613 197.42 9.54 96.45
N ARG A 614 196.79 10.08 97.51
CA ARG A 614 197.43 10.24 98.83
C ARG A 614 197.63 8.91 99.55
N THR A 615 196.76 7.92 99.32
CA THR A 615 196.96 6.57 99.89
C THR A 615 198.01 5.77 99.11
N LEU A 616 198.17 6.06 97.81
CA LEU A 616 199.14 5.41 96.93
C LEU A 616 200.57 5.80 97.31
N GLU A 617 200.85 7.11 97.45
CA GLU A 617 202.14 7.63 97.97
C GLU A 617 202.50 7.02 99.35
N ALA A 618 201.52 6.89 100.24
CA ALA A 618 201.71 6.24 101.54
C ALA A 618 202.03 4.74 101.41
N LYS A 619 201.34 4.01 100.52
CA LYS A 619 201.55 2.57 100.27
C LYS A 619 202.90 2.27 99.63
N GLU A 620 203.42 3.13 98.75
CA GLU A 620 204.75 2.96 98.16
C GLU A 620 205.87 2.97 99.21
N SER A 621 205.76 3.87 100.21
CA SER A 621 206.70 3.91 101.34
C SER A 621 206.66 2.63 102.20
N ALA A 622 205.47 2.03 102.38
CA ALA A 622 205.29 0.77 103.10
C ALA A 622 205.79 -0.44 102.29
N LEU A 623 205.61 -0.43 100.96
CA LEU A 623 206.04 -1.50 100.06
C LEU A 623 207.57 -1.67 100.06
N GLN A 624 208.32 -0.56 100.05
CA GLN A 624 209.79 -0.58 100.14
C GLN A 624 210.28 -1.21 101.45
N SER A 625 209.56 -1.04 102.56
CA SER A 625 209.85 -1.73 103.82
C SER A 625 209.59 -3.24 103.71
N ALA A 626 208.39 -3.64 103.25
CA ALA A 626 207.98 -5.05 103.16
C ALA A 626 208.87 -5.89 102.21
N LEU A 627 209.39 -5.30 101.13
CA LEU A 627 210.31 -5.98 100.21
C LEU A 627 211.65 -6.37 100.88
N SER A 628 212.07 -5.67 101.94
CA SER A 628 213.29 -6.02 102.68
C SER A 628 213.14 -7.26 103.59
N ASP A 629 211.92 -7.58 104.02
CA ASP A 629 211.62 -8.75 104.84
C ASP A 629 211.17 -9.97 104.03
N LEU A 630 210.57 -9.78 102.85
CA LEU A 630 210.22 -10.87 101.92
C LEU A 630 211.47 -11.69 101.51
N ALA A 631 212.59 -11.01 101.28
CA ALA A 631 213.88 -11.65 100.97
C ALA A 631 214.40 -12.56 102.12
N ARG A 632 213.90 -12.38 103.34
CA ARG A 632 214.27 -13.14 104.53
C ARG A 632 213.47 -14.44 104.68
N THR A 633 212.22 -14.46 104.21
CA THR A 633 211.28 -15.59 104.40
C THR A 633 211.33 -16.62 103.27
N GLN A 634 211.64 -16.22 102.03
CA GLN A 634 211.73 -17.12 100.88
C GLN A 634 212.77 -18.25 101.05
N SER A 635 213.77 -18.05 101.91
CA SER A 635 214.78 -19.07 102.26
C SER A 635 214.21 -20.29 103.00
N LEU A 636 213.11 -20.13 103.75
CA LEU A 636 212.56 -21.17 104.64
C LEU A 636 211.50 -22.07 104.00
N LEU A 637 210.85 -21.64 102.91
CA LEU A 637 209.70 -22.36 102.35
C LEU A 637 210.11 -23.61 101.54
N SER A 638 211.20 -23.52 100.77
CA SER A 638 211.66 -24.59 99.86
C SER A 638 212.01 -25.92 100.55
N GLN A 639 212.15 -25.92 101.89
CA GLN A 639 212.50 -27.11 102.69
C GLN A 639 211.28 -27.92 103.17
N ARG A 640 210.04 -27.60 102.75
CA ARG A 640 208.81 -28.20 103.32
C ARG A 640 207.85 -28.86 102.34
N GLU A 641 207.97 -28.59 101.04
CA GLU A 641 207.02 -29.10 100.04
C GLU A 641 207.42 -30.48 99.47
N SER A 642 208.64 -30.96 99.76
CA SER A 642 209.13 -32.29 99.36
C SER A 642 208.34 -33.47 99.94
N ASP A 643 207.73 -33.29 101.12
CA ASP A 643 207.33 -34.41 101.97
C ASP A 643 205.85 -34.81 101.79
N LEU A 644 205.03 -33.95 101.15
CA LEU A 644 203.57 -34.11 101.09
C LEU A 644 203.09 -35.04 99.95
N ALA A 645 203.93 -35.30 98.95
CA ALA A 645 203.53 -35.95 97.69
C ALA A 645 203.24 -37.47 97.77
N ALA A 646 203.50 -38.12 98.91
CA ALA A 646 203.66 -39.58 98.95
C ALA A 646 202.39 -40.42 99.26
N VAL A 647 201.28 -39.81 99.74
CA VAL A 647 200.25 -40.57 100.50
C VAL A 647 198.91 -40.79 99.77
N GLN A 648 198.48 -39.93 98.85
CA GLN A 648 197.07 -39.88 98.42
C GLN A 648 196.61 -40.95 97.39
N ASN A 649 197.51 -41.73 96.79
CA ASN A 649 197.21 -42.61 95.64
C ASN A 649 196.53 -43.97 95.98
N ALA A 650 195.93 -44.13 97.16
CA ALA A 650 195.57 -45.46 97.68
C ALA A 650 194.06 -45.82 97.75
N LEU A 651 193.13 -44.86 97.64
CA LEU A 651 191.74 -45.05 98.12
C LEU A 651 190.64 -44.97 97.05
N GLN A 652 190.87 -45.50 95.85
CA GLN A 652 189.97 -45.34 94.69
C GLN A 652 189.11 -46.59 94.35
N GLY A 653 188.98 -47.57 95.27
CA GLY A 653 188.80 -48.98 94.88
C GLY A 653 187.50 -49.75 95.13
N MET A 654 186.63 -49.40 96.10
CA MET A 654 185.78 -50.45 96.73
C MET A 654 184.25 -50.48 96.51
N GLU A 655 183.53 -49.36 96.31
CA GLU A 655 182.06 -49.36 96.53
C GLU A 655 181.23 -49.04 95.28
N ALA A 656 181.11 -50.03 94.37
CA ALA A 656 180.35 -49.92 93.12
C ALA A 656 179.05 -50.76 93.07
N GLU A 657 178.76 -51.61 94.06
CA GLU A 657 177.64 -52.58 94.01
C GLU A 657 176.85 -52.67 95.33
N SER A 658 175.51 -52.49 95.28
CA SER A 658 174.49 -53.37 95.90
C SER A 658 173.07 -52.73 95.98
N LYS A 659 172.13 -53.21 95.12
CA LYS A 659 170.66 -53.47 95.34
C LYS A 659 169.64 -52.95 94.29
N LYS A 660 168.62 -53.81 94.01
CA LYS A 660 167.44 -53.69 93.10
C LYS A 660 166.42 -54.84 93.43
N LEU A 661 165.14 -54.75 92.97
CA LEU A 661 164.09 -55.82 92.71
C LEU A 661 162.79 -55.93 93.59
N GLY A 662 161.64 -56.36 92.97
CA GLY A 662 160.40 -56.94 93.59
C GLY A 662 159.03 -56.76 92.84
N GLU A 663 158.15 -57.81 92.66
CA GLU A 663 156.88 -57.80 91.83
C GLU A 663 155.74 -58.86 92.15
N SER A 664 154.54 -58.79 91.47
CA SER A 664 153.44 -59.83 91.21
C SER A 664 152.22 -60.02 92.20
N HIS A 665 151.03 -60.69 91.99
CA HIS A 665 150.32 -61.44 90.89
C HIS A 665 148.76 -61.79 91.14
N THR A 666 148.08 -62.62 90.28
CA THR A 666 146.81 -63.47 90.43
C THR A 666 145.45 -63.15 89.70
N THR A 667 144.61 -64.18 89.35
CA THR A 667 143.64 -64.10 88.20
C THR A 667 142.36 -65.05 88.12
N ALA A 668 141.75 -65.59 89.18
CA ALA A 668 140.84 -66.78 89.05
C ALA A 668 139.29 -66.60 88.91
N ARG A 669 138.68 -65.41 89.07
CA ARG A 669 137.24 -65.28 89.44
C ARG A 669 136.22 -65.05 88.30
N PHE A 670 136.65 -64.87 87.05
CA PHE A 670 135.84 -64.20 86.01
C PHE A 670 134.91 -65.10 85.18
N SER A 671 135.19 -66.41 85.08
CA SER A 671 134.53 -67.30 84.09
C SER A 671 133.06 -67.61 84.37
N LEU A 672 132.71 -67.93 85.62
CA LEU A 672 131.35 -68.37 86.00
C LEU A 672 130.27 -67.28 85.92
N GLN A 673 130.64 -66.00 85.83
CA GLN A 673 129.69 -64.89 85.81
C GLN A 673 128.98 -64.77 84.44
N LEU A 674 129.69 -65.00 83.34
CA LEU A 674 129.18 -64.75 81.97
C LEU A 674 127.98 -65.62 81.58
N GLU A 675 127.92 -66.84 82.12
CA GLU A 675 126.99 -67.87 81.65
C GLU A 675 125.57 -67.66 82.21
N VAL A 676 125.46 -67.25 83.48
CA VAL A 676 124.20 -66.85 84.12
C VAL A 676 123.57 -65.64 83.43
N ASP A 677 124.41 -64.67 83.03
CA ASP A 677 123.93 -63.46 82.36
C ASP A 677 123.48 -63.73 80.91
N ARG A 678 123.86 -64.86 80.30
CA ARG A 678 123.36 -65.24 78.97
C ARG A 678 121.89 -65.66 79.03
N LEU A 679 121.55 -66.62 79.89
CA LEU A 679 120.21 -67.24 79.92
C LEU A 679 119.10 -66.24 80.26
N LYS A 680 119.36 -65.23 81.09
CA LYS A 680 118.39 -64.15 81.38
C LYS A 680 118.00 -63.38 80.12
N ARG A 681 119.00 -62.91 79.36
CA ARG A 681 118.79 -62.16 78.11
C ARG A 681 118.09 -62.97 77.02
N ASP A 682 118.13 -64.29 77.11
CA ASP A 682 117.45 -65.18 76.17
C ASP A 682 115.97 -65.44 76.59
N LEU A 683 115.65 -65.32 77.88
CA LEU A 683 114.26 -65.31 78.39
C LEU A 683 113.55 -63.98 78.08
N ASP A 684 114.18 -62.84 78.41
CA ASP A 684 113.60 -61.50 78.27
C ASP A 684 113.06 -61.25 76.85
N ARG A 685 113.80 -61.72 75.83
CA ARG A 685 113.41 -61.58 74.41
C ARG A 685 112.12 -62.32 74.06
N LEU A 686 111.88 -63.50 74.62
CA LEU A 686 110.69 -64.30 74.33
C LEU A 686 109.44 -63.67 74.95
N GLU A 687 109.57 -63.03 76.11
CA GLU A 687 108.48 -62.25 76.72
C GLU A 687 108.18 -60.98 75.89
N ASP A 688 109.21 -60.28 75.39
CA ASP A 688 109.04 -59.17 74.45
C ASP A 688 108.41 -59.59 73.11
N GLU A 689 108.74 -60.77 72.57
CA GLU A 689 108.12 -61.32 71.35
C GLU A 689 106.65 -61.69 71.58
N LEU A 690 106.33 -62.34 72.70
CA LEU A 690 104.95 -62.62 73.09
C LEU A 690 104.14 -61.31 73.26
N ALA A 691 104.71 -60.31 73.94
CA ALA A 691 104.08 -59.01 74.15
C ALA A 691 103.91 -58.21 72.85
N ARG A 692 104.74 -58.40 71.84
CA ARG A 692 104.52 -57.83 70.49
C ARG A 692 103.38 -58.53 69.77
N SER A 693 103.37 -59.88 69.74
CA SER A 693 102.34 -60.66 69.05
C SER A 693 100.91 -60.35 69.53
N ARG A 694 100.72 -60.08 70.83
CA ARG A 694 99.42 -59.67 71.40
C ARG A 694 98.99 -58.29 70.94
N ARG A 695 99.87 -57.28 71.02
CA ARG A 695 99.57 -55.92 70.54
C ARG A 695 99.20 -55.91 69.06
N GLU A 696 99.87 -56.71 68.23
CA GLU A 696 99.49 -56.83 66.82
C GLU A 696 98.15 -57.57 66.58
N LEU A 697 97.66 -58.36 67.55
CA LEU A 697 96.32 -58.94 67.49
C LEU A 697 95.28 -57.87 67.85
N ASP A 698 95.47 -57.20 68.99
CA ASP A 698 94.62 -56.12 69.49
C ASP A 698 94.46 -55.01 68.42
N GLU A 699 95.57 -54.64 67.76
CA GLU A 699 95.57 -53.69 66.63
C GLU A 699 94.79 -54.19 65.40
N ARG A 700 94.80 -55.50 65.11
CA ARG A 700 94.06 -56.07 63.98
C ARG A 700 92.56 -56.15 64.27
N GLU A 701 92.18 -56.47 65.51
CA GLU A 701 90.78 -56.48 65.97
C GLU A 701 90.19 -55.06 66.03
N ALA A 702 90.94 -54.08 66.56
CA ALA A 702 90.54 -52.67 66.50
C ALA A 702 90.31 -52.20 65.05
N LYS A 703 91.26 -52.49 64.15
CA LYS A 703 91.14 -52.17 62.71
C LYS A 703 90.05 -53.00 61.99
N ALA A 704 89.51 -54.05 62.59
CA ALA A 704 88.34 -54.76 62.07
C ALA A 704 87.06 -54.02 62.48
N HIS A 705 86.89 -53.71 63.77
CA HIS A 705 85.75 -52.95 64.27
C HIS A 705 85.65 -51.54 63.68
N GLU A 706 86.78 -50.87 63.39
CA GLU A 706 86.79 -49.61 62.64
C GLU A 706 86.23 -49.75 61.22
N ARG A 707 86.48 -50.88 60.54
CA ARG A 707 85.95 -51.17 59.21
C ARG A 707 84.46 -51.48 59.26
N ASP A 708 84.02 -52.34 60.18
CA ASP A 708 82.61 -52.68 60.35
C ASP A 708 81.79 -51.42 60.68
N GLY A 709 82.27 -50.62 61.65
CA GLY A 709 81.71 -49.31 61.99
C GLY A 709 81.85 -48.22 60.92
N SER A 710 82.56 -48.49 59.81
CA SER A 710 82.54 -47.67 58.60
C SER A 710 81.53 -48.19 57.57
N LEU A 711 81.37 -49.52 57.46
CA LEU A 711 80.37 -50.15 56.59
C LEU A 711 78.94 -49.86 57.07
N ASP A 712 78.67 -49.93 58.37
CA ASP A 712 77.35 -49.59 58.93
C ASP A 712 76.97 -48.12 58.65
N LYS A 713 77.93 -47.20 58.70
CA LYS A 713 77.72 -45.78 58.32
C LYS A 713 77.40 -45.66 56.83
N LEU A 714 78.18 -46.30 55.97
CA LEU A 714 77.94 -46.29 54.53
C LEU A 714 76.59 -46.93 54.16
N TYR A 715 76.13 -47.96 54.88
CA TYR A 715 74.80 -48.54 54.69
C TYR A 715 73.67 -47.62 55.19
N ALA A 716 73.85 -46.91 56.30
CA ALA A 716 72.91 -45.90 56.76
C ALA A 716 72.83 -44.72 55.77
N GLU A 717 73.97 -44.17 55.37
CA GLU A 717 74.09 -43.10 54.37
C GLU A 717 73.46 -43.51 53.03
N ASN A 718 73.70 -44.73 52.54
CA ASN A 718 73.08 -45.24 51.32
C ASN A 718 71.55 -45.33 51.44
N ARG A 719 71.04 -45.78 52.60
CA ARG A 719 69.60 -45.86 52.88
C ARG A 719 68.95 -44.47 52.95
N ASP A 720 69.61 -43.51 53.58
CA ASP A 720 69.13 -42.13 53.68
C ASP A 720 69.20 -41.41 52.33
N LEU A 721 70.25 -41.63 51.53
CA LEU A 721 70.33 -41.14 50.15
C LEU A 721 69.24 -41.76 49.26
N ALA A 722 68.90 -43.03 49.43
CA ALA A 722 67.78 -43.67 48.73
C ALA A 722 66.42 -43.08 49.16
N ALA A 723 66.23 -42.77 50.44
CA ALA A 723 65.03 -42.08 50.94
C ALA A 723 64.93 -40.62 50.44
N GLN A 724 66.06 -39.92 50.36
CA GLN A 724 66.15 -38.59 49.75
C GLN A 724 65.84 -38.64 48.25
N LEU A 725 66.34 -39.65 47.52
CA LEU A 725 66.02 -39.84 46.11
C LEU A 725 64.53 -40.17 45.88
N ALA A 726 63.93 -41.00 46.72
CA ALA A 726 62.50 -41.32 46.68
C ALA A 726 61.62 -40.09 46.97
N THR A 727 61.98 -39.28 47.96
CA THR A 727 61.23 -38.04 48.27
C THR A 727 61.43 -36.96 47.21
N GLN A 728 62.64 -36.80 46.64
CA GLN A 728 62.89 -35.89 45.52
C GLN A 728 62.18 -36.31 44.23
N THR A 729 62.12 -37.61 43.91
CA THR A 729 61.37 -38.09 42.74
C THR A 729 59.86 -37.92 42.90
N GLN A 730 59.29 -38.17 44.08
CA GLN A 730 57.88 -37.86 44.35
C GLN A 730 57.62 -36.34 44.34
N ALA A 731 58.52 -35.52 44.90
CA ALA A 731 58.40 -34.07 44.84
C ALA A 731 58.45 -33.54 43.39
N LYS A 732 59.30 -34.12 42.54
CA LYS A 732 59.36 -33.84 41.10
C LYS A 732 58.05 -34.22 40.40
N LEU A 733 57.49 -35.41 40.66
CA LEU A 733 56.21 -35.84 40.08
C LEU A 733 55.07 -34.88 40.48
N ASN A 734 54.95 -34.57 41.78
CA ASN A 734 53.97 -33.62 42.30
C ASN A 734 54.17 -32.20 41.72
N ALA A 735 55.39 -31.84 41.32
CA ALA A 735 55.69 -30.56 40.66
C ALA A 735 55.34 -30.59 39.17
N THR A 736 55.57 -31.70 38.45
CA THR A 736 55.14 -31.85 37.05
C THR A 736 53.62 -31.93 36.93
N GLU A 737 52.92 -32.65 37.80
CA GLU A 737 51.45 -32.67 37.82
C GLU A 737 50.86 -31.26 38.02
N LYS A 738 51.47 -30.45 38.90
CA LYS A 738 51.08 -29.04 39.09
C LYS A 738 51.44 -28.18 37.88
N LEU A 739 52.59 -28.41 37.24
CA LEU A 739 52.98 -27.72 36.01
C LEU A 739 51.98 -28.00 34.89
N ASP A 740 51.61 -29.27 34.69
CA ASP A 740 50.70 -29.70 33.64
C ASP A 740 49.27 -29.19 33.89
N ALA A 741 48.81 -29.22 35.14
CA ALA A 741 47.54 -28.61 35.55
C ALA A 741 47.54 -27.08 35.32
N LEU A 742 48.64 -26.39 35.65
CA LEU A 742 48.77 -24.95 35.40
C LEU A 742 48.83 -24.64 33.90
N GLN A 743 49.59 -25.41 33.10
CA GLN A 743 49.63 -25.27 31.64
C GLN A 743 48.26 -25.54 30.99
N SER A 744 47.52 -26.53 31.48
CA SER A 744 46.15 -26.77 31.02
C SER A 744 45.22 -25.60 31.37
N SER A 745 45.33 -25.06 32.60
CA SER A 745 44.52 -23.91 33.03
C SER A 745 44.87 -22.62 32.27
N LEU A 746 46.16 -22.43 31.95
CA LEU A 746 46.66 -21.33 31.13
C LEU A 746 46.09 -21.43 29.71
N ARG A 747 46.17 -22.61 29.07
CA ARG A 747 45.58 -22.83 27.73
C ARG A 747 44.08 -22.58 27.70
N THR A 748 43.33 -22.95 28.74
CA THR A 748 41.90 -22.58 28.82
C THR A 748 41.69 -21.08 28.97
N ALA A 749 42.48 -20.39 29.80
CA ALA A 749 42.39 -18.94 29.96
C ALA A 749 42.83 -18.16 28.70
N GLU A 750 43.81 -18.67 27.94
CA GLU A 750 44.22 -18.15 26.64
C GLU A 750 43.11 -18.31 25.61
N ASN A 751 42.50 -19.49 25.52
CA ASN A 751 41.34 -19.74 24.65
C ASN A 751 40.16 -18.82 25.01
N ASP A 752 39.82 -18.69 26.29
CA ASP A 752 38.78 -17.76 26.76
C ASP A 752 39.13 -16.30 26.45
N ALA A 753 40.40 -15.90 26.61
CA ALA A 753 40.86 -14.56 26.23
C ALA A 753 40.77 -14.30 24.72
N THR A 754 41.03 -15.29 23.85
CA THR A 754 40.77 -15.15 22.41
C THR A 754 39.28 -15.08 22.09
N SER A 755 38.44 -15.88 22.75
CA SER A 755 36.98 -15.82 22.62
C SER A 755 36.41 -14.47 23.04
N LEU A 756 36.92 -13.89 24.13
CA LEU A 756 36.54 -12.56 24.62
C LEU A 756 37.03 -11.46 23.68
N ARG A 757 38.27 -11.52 23.16
CA ARG A 757 38.77 -10.58 22.14
C ARG A 757 37.92 -10.61 20.86
N ALA A 758 37.53 -11.80 20.39
CA ALA A 758 36.64 -11.94 19.23
C ALA A 758 35.26 -11.30 19.49
N LYS A 759 34.66 -11.54 20.67
CA LYS A 759 33.39 -10.92 21.08
C LYS A 759 33.50 -9.39 21.22
N VAL A 760 34.61 -8.88 21.75
CA VAL A 760 34.88 -7.43 21.82
C VAL A 760 34.95 -6.83 20.42
N SER A 761 35.71 -7.44 19.50
CA SER A 761 35.79 -6.95 18.11
C SER A 761 34.43 -7.00 17.40
N GLU A 762 33.62 -8.04 17.65
CA GLU A 762 32.25 -8.10 17.11
C GLU A 762 31.36 -6.97 17.67
N LEU A 763 31.46 -6.68 18.97
CA LEU A 763 30.73 -5.58 19.61
C LEU A 763 31.21 -4.20 19.12
N GLU A 764 32.51 -4.03 18.88
CA GLU A 764 33.09 -2.81 18.28
C GLU A 764 32.62 -2.62 16.82
N GLN A 765 32.56 -3.68 16.03
CA GLN A 765 32.03 -3.64 14.66
C GLN A 765 30.52 -3.31 14.65
N ARG A 766 29.74 -3.90 15.57
CA ARG A 766 28.31 -3.58 15.77
C ARG A 766 28.15 -2.11 16.18
N LEU A 767 28.90 -1.63 17.18
CA LEU A 767 28.88 -0.25 17.64
C LEU A 767 29.28 0.74 16.53
N SER A 768 30.31 0.44 15.74
CA SER A 768 30.73 1.22 14.56
C SER A 768 29.65 1.27 13.48
N LYS A 769 28.91 0.18 13.27
CA LYS A 769 27.78 0.12 12.33
C LYS A 769 26.60 0.96 12.84
N ASP A 770 26.28 0.83 14.13
CA ASP A 770 25.18 1.56 14.76
C ASP A 770 25.48 3.07 14.80
N GLN A 771 26.70 3.47 15.15
CA GLN A 771 27.18 4.87 15.07
C GLN A 771 27.07 5.45 13.65
N ARG A 772 27.48 4.69 12.61
CA ARG A 772 27.30 5.11 11.22
C ARG A 772 25.83 5.23 10.82
N SER A 773 24.96 4.33 11.32
CA SER A 773 23.52 4.41 11.09
C SER A 773 22.89 5.62 11.79
N LEU A 774 23.36 5.95 13.01
CA LEU A 774 22.93 7.10 13.79
C LEU A 774 23.33 8.41 13.10
N LEU A 775 24.59 8.53 12.65
CA LEU A 775 25.08 9.68 11.89
C LEU A 775 24.33 9.84 10.57
N SER A 776 24.07 8.75 9.84
CA SER A 776 23.28 8.79 8.61
C SER A 776 21.84 9.27 8.86
N ALA A 777 21.20 8.80 9.94
CA ALA A 777 19.88 9.27 10.35
C ALA A 777 19.90 10.73 10.83
N GLU A 778 20.93 11.17 11.56
CA GLU A 778 21.08 12.55 12.02
C GLU A 778 21.27 13.53 10.86
N THR A 779 22.04 13.13 9.83
CA THR A 779 22.14 13.87 8.56
C THR A 779 20.80 13.92 7.85
N GLN A 780 20.11 12.79 7.66
CA GLN A 780 18.76 12.76 7.06
C GLN A 780 17.74 13.63 7.82
N TYR A 781 17.83 13.70 9.15
CA TYR A 781 16.98 14.61 9.95
C TYR A 781 17.40 16.07 9.83
N ARG A 782 18.69 16.39 9.68
CA ARG A 782 19.13 17.76 9.32
C ARG A 782 18.63 18.17 7.95
N ASP A 783 18.72 17.30 6.95
CA ASP A 783 18.28 17.57 5.58
C ASP A 783 16.76 17.76 5.51
N GLN A 784 15.98 16.88 6.16
CA GLN A 784 14.54 17.10 6.31
C GLN A 784 14.20 18.38 7.09
N LEU A 785 15.04 18.83 8.02
CA LEU A 785 14.85 20.10 8.71
C LEU A 785 15.22 21.30 7.84
N THR A 786 16.26 21.24 7.02
CA THR A 786 16.60 22.33 6.08
C THR A 786 15.59 22.43 4.95
N GLU A 787 15.12 21.31 4.39
CA GLU A 787 13.99 21.26 3.44
C GLU A 787 12.73 21.88 4.03
N ARG A 788 12.27 21.41 5.20
CA ARG A 788 11.06 21.94 5.87
C ARG A 788 11.20 23.42 6.20
N ASN A 789 12.35 23.85 6.71
CA ASN A 789 12.60 25.27 7.00
C ASN A 789 12.66 26.13 5.73
N THR A 790 13.13 25.58 4.62
CA THR A 790 13.13 26.27 3.31
C THR A 790 11.69 26.39 2.80
N LEU A 791 10.92 25.30 2.76
CA LEU A 791 9.51 25.30 2.37
C LEU A 791 8.67 26.26 3.23
N LEU A 792 8.87 26.26 4.55
CA LEU A 792 8.19 27.19 5.45
C LEU A 792 8.55 28.66 5.16
N LEU A 793 9.83 28.95 4.90
CA LEU A 793 10.27 30.30 4.52
C LEU A 793 9.68 30.72 3.16
N THR A 794 9.62 29.82 2.19
CA THR A 794 9.00 30.04 0.88
C THR A 794 7.49 30.28 1.00
N VAL A 795 6.76 29.47 1.78
CA VAL A 795 5.32 29.67 2.05
C VAL A 795 5.07 31.02 2.73
N TYR A 796 5.88 31.39 3.72
CA TYR A 796 5.83 32.71 4.36
C TYR A 796 6.07 33.84 3.34
N GLN A 797 7.10 33.74 2.51
CA GLN A 797 7.38 34.73 1.44
C GLN A 797 6.27 34.83 0.38
N TYR A 798 5.55 33.75 0.08
CA TYR A 798 4.35 33.82 -0.77
C TYR A 798 3.18 34.48 -0.04
N MET A 799 2.97 34.20 1.25
CA MET A 799 1.94 34.88 2.04
C MET A 799 2.20 36.38 2.22
N ASP A 800 3.46 36.80 2.37
CA ASP A 800 3.85 38.22 2.40
C ASP A 800 3.36 38.96 1.14
N LYS A 801 3.58 38.36 -0.04
CA LYS A 801 3.12 38.86 -1.34
C LYS A 801 1.59 38.87 -1.45
N ILE A 802 0.91 37.78 -1.07
CA ILE A 802 -0.55 37.65 -1.22
C ILE A 802 -1.31 38.62 -0.30
N VAL A 803 -0.82 38.83 0.93
CA VAL A 803 -1.42 39.80 1.87
C VAL A 803 -1.01 41.25 1.53
N GLY A 804 -0.12 41.45 0.55
CA GLY A 804 0.31 42.78 0.08
C GLY A 804 1.15 43.56 1.10
N VAL A 805 1.82 42.86 2.02
CA VAL A 805 2.54 43.49 3.15
C VAL A 805 4.02 43.72 2.80
N ASP A 806 4.27 44.30 1.62
CA ASP A 806 5.61 44.70 1.17
C ASP A 806 6.28 45.75 2.09
N LYS A 807 5.50 46.33 3.02
CA LYS A 807 5.88 47.47 3.87
C LYS A 807 5.43 47.35 5.32
N THR A 808 5.54 46.17 5.94
CA THR A 808 5.68 46.12 7.41
C THR A 808 6.93 46.91 7.80
N PRO A 809 6.84 48.02 8.56
CA PRO A 809 8.00 48.82 8.89
C PRO A 809 8.94 48.02 9.81
N LYS A 810 10.22 47.95 9.44
CA LYS A 810 11.29 47.24 10.18
C LYS A 810 11.62 47.92 11.53
N LYS A 811 10.66 47.93 12.47
CA LYS A 811 10.89 48.43 13.83
C LYS A 811 12.02 47.64 14.48
N ASN A 812 13.01 48.36 14.99
CA ASN A 812 14.11 47.86 15.81
C ASN A 812 15.07 46.86 15.13
N GLY A 813 15.14 46.84 13.80
CA GLY A 813 16.25 46.21 13.06
C GLY A 813 16.38 44.69 13.17
N GLN A 814 15.41 43.99 13.79
CA GLN A 814 15.37 42.54 13.77
C GLN A 814 15.27 42.06 12.32
N ALA A 815 16.20 41.20 11.91
CA ALA A 815 16.12 40.49 10.65
C ALA A 815 14.86 39.61 10.63
N GLU A 816 14.35 39.32 9.43
CA GLU A 816 13.24 38.38 9.23
C GLU A 816 13.47 37.10 10.05
N THR A 817 12.53 36.78 10.93
CA THR A 817 12.63 35.64 11.86
C THR A 817 12.53 34.35 11.07
N LYS A 818 13.68 33.88 10.60
CA LYS A 818 13.81 32.67 9.77
C LYS A 818 13.41 31.45 10.60
N PRO A 819 12.76 30.43 10.00
CA PRO A 819 12.36 29.21 10.71
C PRO A 819 13.48 28.54 11.49
N PHE A 820 14.71 28.64 10.98
CA PHE A 820 15.93 28.07 11.56
C PHE A 820 16.62 28.92 12.65
N THR A 821 16.18 30.15 12.94
CA THR A 821 16.76 30.96 14.04
C THR A 821 15.84 31.09 15.26
N ASN A 822 14.52 31.21 15.04
CA ASN A 822 13.55 31.20 16.14
C ASN A 822 12.16 30.77 15.62
N PHE A 823 11.86 29.48 15.74
CA PHE A 823 10.65 28.89 15.18
C PHE A 823 9.36 29.42 15.83
N SER A 824 9.32 29.72 17.13
CA SER A 824 8.08 30.21 17.77
C SER A 824 7.70 31.59 17.27
N VAL A 825 8.65 32.52 17.18
CA VAL A 825 8.38 33.87 16.65
C VAL A 825 8.08 33.83 15.15
N PHE A 826 8.72 32.93 14.39
CA PHE A 826 8.33 32.66 13.00
C PHE A 826 6.88 32.14 12.91
N HIS A 827 6.50 31.18 13.76
CA HIS A 827 5.16 30.61 13.80
C HIS A 827 4.10 31.64 14.15
N ASP A 828 4.33 32.49 15.16
CA ASP A 828 3.41 33.57 15.54
C ASP A 828 3.23 34.60 14.42
N ASN A 829 4.32 34.94 13.71
CA ASN A 829 4.29 35.80 12.52
C ASN A 829 3.50 35.15 11.36
N LEU A 830 3.73 33.85 11.10
CA LEU A 830 3.01 33.07 10.09
C LEU A 830 1.51 32.98 10.40
N VAL A 831 1.14 32.66 11.65
CA VAL A 831 -0.25 32.59 12.13
C VAL A 831 -0.93 33.96 12.05
N THR A 832 -0.20 35.05 12.32
CA THR A 832 -0.73 36.42 12.15
C THR A 832 -1.04 36.72 10.68
N ARG A 833 -0.19 36.30 9.75
CA ARG A 833 -0.41 36.44 8.30
C ARG A 833 -1.50 35.50 7.76
N LEU A 834 -1.66 34.30 8.32
CA LEU A 834 -2.81 33.42 8.01
C LEU A 834 -4.14 34.07 8.44
N LYS A 835 -4.17 34.74 9.61
CA LYS A 835 -5.37 35.46 10.09
C LYS A 835 -5.73 36.64 9.18
N SER A 836 -4.77 37.42 8.71
CA SER A 836 -5.06 38.50 7.74
C SER A 836 -5.43 37.98 6.36
N LEU A 837 -4.81 36.88 5.88
CA LEU A 837 -5.23 36.20 4.64
C LEU A 837 -6.67 35.69 4.72
N SER A 838 -7.05 35.05 5.84
CA SER A 838 -8.42 34.61 6.10
C SER A 838 -9.41 35.77 6.16
N HIS A 839 -9.01 36.93 6.71
CA HIS A 839 -9.82 38.14 6.69
C HIS A 839 -10.03 38.69 5.27
N VAL A 840 -8.98 38.73 4.45
CA VAL A 840 -9.06 39.12 3.03
C VAL A 840 -9.96 38.16 2.24
N GLN A 841 -9.88 36.85 2.49
CA GLN A 841 -10.79 35.86 1.91
C GLN A 841 -12.26 36.13 2.31
N LEU A 842 -12.54 36.35 3.59
CA LEU A 842 -13.89 36.64 4.08
C LEU A 842 -14.47 37.94 3.51
N ASP A 843 -13.63 38.95 3.26
CA ASP A 843 -14.05 40.20 2.63
C ASP A 843 -14.21 40.07 1.10
N PHE A 844 -13.42 39.21 0.45
CA PHE A 844 -13.64 38.82 -0.94
C PHE A 844 -14.99 38.09 -1.09
N ASP A 845 -15.26 37.08 -0.26
CA ASP A 845 -16.52 36.33 -0.24
C ASP A 845 -17.75 37.23 -0.03
N LYS A 846 -17.64 38.28 0.79
CA LYS A 846 -18.68 39.31 0.96
C LYS A 846 -18.87 40.10 -0.33
N ARG A 847 -17.78 40.63 -0.91
CA ARG A 847 -17.83 41.44 -2.13
C ARG A 847 -18.38 40.65 -3.32
N VAL A 848 -18.01 39.38 -3.46
CA VAL A 848 -18.58 38.47 -4.47
C VAL A 848 -20.09 38.36 -4.26
N LYS A 849 -20.56 38.03 -3.06
CA LYS A 849 -22.01 37.92 -2.77
C LYS A 849 -22.78 39.22 -2.95
N GLU A 850 -22.19 40.37 -2.62
CA GLU A 850 -22.78 41.68 -2.92
C GLU A 850 -22.88 41.95 -4.43
N VAL A 851 -21.88 41.55 -5.21
CA VAL A 851 -21.87 41.71 -6.66
C VAL A 851 -22.84 40.73 -7.34
N GLU A 852 -22.88 39.47 -6.90
CA GLU A 852 -23.86 38.46 -7.29
C GLU A 852 -25.29 38.95 -7.01
N ALA A 853 -25.56 39.46 -5.81
CA ALA A 853 -26.87 40.02 -5.44
C ALA A 853 -27.26 41.20 -6.35
N ARG A 854 -26.36 42.17 -6.58
CA ARG A 854 -26.60 43.31 -7.48
C ARG A 854 -26.84 42.88 -8.94
N TYR A 855 -26.20 41.81 -9.41
CA TYR A 855 -26.46 41.26 -10.74
C TYR A 855 -27.75 40.42 -10.80
N ALA A 856 -28.09 39.67 -9.76
CA ALA A 856 -29.37 38.99 -9.64
C ALA A 856 -30.53 39.99 -9.62
N GLU A 857 -30.44 41.07 -8.85
CA GLU A 857 -31.39 42.18 -8.86
C GLU A 857 -31.56 42.75 -10.28
N LYS A 858 -30.47 43.12 -10.96
CA LYS A 858 -30.49 43.59 -12.36
C LYS A 858 -31.13 42.57 -13.31
N LEU A 859 -30.85 41.28 -13.16
CA LEU A 859 -31.45 40.22 -13.99
C LEU A 859 -32.96 40.09 -13.73
N THR A 860 -33.41 40.17 -12.47
CA THR A 860 -34.86 40.17 -12.18
C THR A 860 -35.55 41.42 -12.70
N GLU A 861 -34.87 42.56 -12.72
CA GLU A 861 -35.42 43.82 -13.25
C GLU A 861 -35.48 43.81 -14.78
N MET A 862 -34.45 43.29 -15.47
CA MET A 862 -34.50 43.07 -16.92
C MET A 862 -35.59 42.06 -17.31
N ARG A 863 -35.80 40.99 -16.52
CA ARG A 863 -36.93 40.07 -16.71
C ARG A 863 -38.28 40.78 -16.60
N LYS A 864 -38.51 41.58 -15.54
CA LYS A 864 -39.73 42.40 -15.42
C LYS A 864 -39.93 43.36 -16.60
N GLN A 865 -38.85 43.96 -17.12
CA GLN A 865 -38.92 44.85 -18.28
C GLN A 865 -39.26 44.10 -19.57
N ILE A 866 -38.78 42.87 -19.74
CA ILE A 866 -39.16 41.96 -20.83
C ILE A 866 -40.63 41.55 -20.67
N ASP A 867 -41.09 41.14 -19.49
CA ASP A 867 -42.50 40.81 -19.20
C ASP A 867 -43.43 42.00 -19.47
N GLN A 868 -42.99 43.23 -19.15
CA GLN A 868 -43.73 44.46 -19.44
C GLN A 868 -43.79 44.77 -20.94
N ARG A 869 -42.74 44.42 -21.71
CA ARG A 869 -42.72 44.57 -23.18
C ARG A 869 -43.59 43.51 -23.87
N TRP A 870 -43.57 42.26 -23.43
CA TRP A 870 -44.52 41.24 -23.88
C TRP A 870 -45.96 41.71 -23.63
N ARG A 871 -46.29 42.12 -22.40
CA ARG A 871 -47.60 42.75 -22.08
C ARG A 871 -47.88 44.07 -22.78
N GLN A 872 -46.96 44.63 -23.57
CA GLN A 872 -47.24 45.72 -24.50
C GLN A 872 -47.50 45.17 -25.91
N LEU A 873 -46.69 44.23 -26.39
CA LEU A 873 -46.90 43.48 -27.63
C LEU A 873 -48.27 42.79 -27.63
N ASP A 874 -48.63 42.02 -26.59
CA ASP A 874 -49.94 41.36 -26.46
C ASP A 874 -51.11 42.34 -26.67
N ARG A 875 -50.97 43.58 -26.17
CA ARG A 875 -51.98 44.64 -26.31
C ARG A 875 -51.96 45.30 -27.69
N PHE A 876 -50.78 45.46 -28.29
CA PHE A 876 -50.67 45.92 -29.67
C PHE A 876 -51.24 44.89 -30.64
N GLU A 877 -50.89 43.61 -30.50
CA GLU A 877 -51.43 42.50 -31.28
C GLU A 877 -52.95 42.37 -31.11
N ALA A 878 -53.48 42.44 -29.89
CA ALA A 878 -54.92 42.50 -29.66
C ALA A 878 -55.56 43.71 -30.37
N SER A 879 -54.93 44.89 -30.33
CA SER A 879 -55.44 46.08 -31.06
C SER A 879 -55.37 45.93 -32.58
N ILE A 880 -54.33 45.28 -33.10
CA ILE A 880 -54.14 45.00 -34.53
C ILE A 880 -55.15 43.96 -34.99
N LYS A 881 -55.44 42.94 -34.17
CA LYS A 881 -56.48 41.94 -34.41
C LYS A 881 -57.87 42.60 -34.46
N ILE A 882 -58.21 43.45 -33.49
CA ILE A 882 -59.46 44.24 -33.50
C ILE A 882 -59.56 45.14 -34.75
N LEU A 883 -58.46 45.77 -35.17
CA LEU A 883 -58.41 46.56 -36.41
C LEU A 883 -58.52 45.70 -37.67
N ALA A 884 -57.98 44.48 -37.67
CA ALA A 884 -58.08 43.52 -38.78
C ALA A 884 -59.50 42.95 -38.89
N GLU A 885 -60.14 42.60 -37.78
CA GLU A 885 -61.54 42.19 -37.67
C GLU A 885 -62.47 43.33 -38.13
N ALA A 886 -62.22 44.56 -37.70
CA ALA A 886 -62.93 45.74 -38.17
C ALA A 886 -62.75 45.95 -39.69
N LYS A 887 -61.53 45.79 -40.22
CA LYS A 887 -61.22 45.88 -41.66
C LYS A 887 -61.90 44.77 -42.46
N ALA A 888 -62.00 43.56 -41.92
CA ALA A 888 -62.72 42.44 -42.51
C ALA A 888 -64.24 42.70 -42.50
N ALA A 889 -64.79 43.23 -41.41
CA ALA A 889 -66.19 43.64 -41.33
C ALA A 889 -66.52 44.79 -42.30
N TRP A 890 -65.61 45.76 -42.48
CA TRP A 890 -65.74 46.80 -43.50
C TRP A 890 -65.68 46.24 -44.92
N ARG A 891 -64.77 45.31 -45.23
CA ARG A 891 -64.77 44.60 -46.53
C ARG A 891 -66.05 43.81 -46.76
N LYS A 892 -66.57 43.10 -45.76
CA LYS A 892 -67.83 42.34 -45.87
C LYS A 892 -69.02 43.29 -46.10
N LYS A 893 -69.07 44.43 -45.42
CA LYS A 893 -70.06 45.50 -45.68
C LYS A 893 -69.90 46.11 -47.07
N MET A 894 -68.68 46.30 -47.55
CA MET A 894 -68.41 46.81 -48.89
C MET A 894 -68.87 45.82 -49.95
N ALA A 895 -68.47 44.55 -49.87
CA ALA A 895 -68.94 43.49 -50.77
C ALA A 895 -70.47 43.30 -50.74
N MET A 896 -71.11 43.47 -49.57
CA MET A 896 -72.58 43.53 -49.48
C MET A 896 -73.15 44.75 -50.22
N LYS A 897 -72.53 45.93 -50.13
CA LYS A 897 -72.96 47.14 -50.84
C LYS A 897 -72.65 47.10 -52.34
N ASP A 898 -71.56 46.45 -52.75
CA ASP A 898 -71.26 46.17 -54.15
C ASP A 898 -72.27 45.16 -54.71
N GLY A 899 -72.64 44.12 -53.95
CA GLY A 899 -73.71 43.18 -54.31
C GLY A 899 -75.10 43.84 -54.38
N GLU A 900 -75.44 44.73 -53.44
CA GLU A 900 -76.65 45.57 -53.54
C GLU A 900 -76.58 46.49 -54.77
N LEU A 901 -75.40 47.04 -55.10
CA LEU A 901 -75.20 47.95 -56.23
C LEU A 901 -75.23 47.22 -57.58
N GLU A 902 -74.73 45.98 -57.68
CA GLU A 902 -74.95 45.12 -58.85
C GLU A 902 -76.40 44.67 -58.95
N ALA A 903 -77.09 44.35 -57.85
CA ALA A 903 -78.53 44.09 -57.86
C ALA A 903 -79.33 45.34 -58.29
N HIS A 904 -78.89 46.54 -57.91
CA HIS A 904 -79.44 47.80 -58.39
C HIS A 904 -79.10 48.07 -59.87
N LYS A 905 -77.92 47.69 -60.36
CA LYS A 905 -77.60 47.74 -61.81
C LYS A 905 -78.42 46.75 -62.61
N VAL A 906 -78.62 45.52 -62.11
CA VAL A 906 -79.49 44.51 -62.72
C VAL A 906 -80.90 45.04 -62.79
N THR A 907 -81.49 45.50 -61.67
CA THR A 907 -82.84 46.08 -61.69
C THR A 907 -82.93 47.37 -62.51
N VAL A 908 -81.88 48.18 -62.63
CA VAL A 908 -81.82 49.31 -63.59
C VAL A 908 -81.74 48.81 -65.03
N SER A 909 -81.04 47.72 -65.32
CA SER A 909 -80.98 47.12 -66.66
C SER A 909 -82.30 46.44 -67.04
N GLU A 910 -83.00 45.83 -66.09
CA GLU A 910 -84.36 45.32 -66.25
C GLU A 910 -85.34 46.47 -66.44
N LEU A 911 -85.24 47.55 -65.67
CA LEU A 911 -86.05 48.76 -65.85
C LEU A 911 -85.73 49.47 -67.18
N GLN A 912 -84.50 49.42 -67.67
CA GLN A 912 -84.14 49.90 -69.01
C GLN A 912 -84.67 48.98 -70.11
N ALA A 913 -84.63 47.66 -69.94
CA ALA A 913 -85.25 46.70 -70.85
C ALA A 913 -86.79 46.84 -70.85
N GLN A 914 -87.40 47.08 -69.69
CA GLN A 914 -88.81 47.42 -69.53
C GLN A 914 -89.13 48.79 -70.12
N LEU A 915 -88.23 49.79 -70.07
CA LEU A 915 -88.40 51.09 -70.72
C LEU A 915 -88.25 50.99 -72.25
N ILE A 916 -87.41 50.09 -72.75
CA ILE A 916 -87.29 49.74 -74.17
C ILE A 916 -88.54 48.98 -74.65
N SER A 917 -89.09 48.10 -73.81
CA SER A 917 -90.37 47.39 -74.05
C SER A 917 -91.57 48.36 -74.03
N ALA A 918 -91.65 49.21 -73.00
CA ALA A 918 -92.62 50.30 -72.84
C ALA A 918 -92.34 51.50 -73.77
N ARG A 919 -91.39 51.38 -74.70
CA ARG A 919 -91.28 52.27 -75.87
C ARG A 919 -92.34 51.97 -76.93
N ARG A 920 -93.22 50.98 -76.69
CA ARG A 920 -94.57 50.92 -77.26
C ARG A 920 -95.52 51.83 -76.44
N PRO A 921 -96.13 52.86 -77.03
CA PRO A 921 -97.01 53.77 -76.29
C PRO A 921 -98.38 53.13 -75.99
N GLY A 922 -98.76 53.03 -74.71
CA GLY A 922 -100.09 52.54 -74.33
C GLY A 922 -100.34 52.49 -72.81
N GLN A 923 -101.05 53.50 -72.29
CA GLN A 923 -101.88 53.51 -71.07
C GLN A 923 -101.36 52.83 -69.79
N ALA A 924 -101.08 53.64 -68.76
CA ALA A 924 -100.98 53.19 -67.37
C ALA A 924 -102.36 53.05 -66.72
N ASP A 925 -102.56 52.04 -65.88
CA ASP A 925 -103.87 51.58 -65.39
C ASP A 925 -104.02 51.78 -63.87
N PRO A 926 -105.20 52.16 -63.33
CA PRO A 926 -105.31 52.72 -61.97
C PRO A 926 -105.09 51.73 -60.83
N LEU A 927 -104.90 50.42 -61.11
CA LEU A 927 -104.44 49.46 -60.11
C LEU A 927 -103.01 49.76 -59.62
N GLU A 928 -102.15 50.31 -60.47
CA GLU A 928 -100.73 50.57 -60.14
C GLU A 928 -100.58 51.59 -59.00
N VAL A 929 -101.41 52.64 -59.01
CA VAL A 929 -101.49 53.64 -57.94
C VAL A 929 -101.80 52.98 -56.59
N ARG A 930 -102.74 52.03 -56.58
CA ARG A 930 -103.16 51.32 -55.35
C ARG A 930 -102.05 50.40 -54.83
N ALA A 931 -101.33 49.71 -55.72
CA ALA A 931 -100.16 48.91 -55.37
C ALA A 931 -99.02 49.79 -54.81
N LEU A 932 -98.81 51.00 -55.34
CA LEU A 932 -97.85 51.96 -54.81
C LEU A 932 -98.24 52.44 -53.40
N THR A 933 -99.52 52.77 -53.13
CA THR A 933 -99.98 53.09 -51.75
C THR A 933 -99.76 51.94 -50.77
N GLN A 934 -99.94 50.69 -51.23
CA GLN A 934 -99.70 49.49 -50.42
C GLN A 934 -98.21 49.21 -50.18
N ARG A 935 -97.32 49.66 -51.08
CA ARG A 935 -95.86 49.67 -50.85
C ARG A 935 -95.45 50.76 -49.86
N VAL A 936 -96.02 51.97 -49.96
CA VAL A 936 -95.76 53.08 -49.01
C VAL A 936 -96.15 52.69 -47.58
N THR A 937 -97.37 52.20 -47.36
CA THR A 937 -97.84 51.80 -46.01
C THR A 937 -97.06 50.64 -45.40
N ASN A 938 -96.49 49.75 -46.22
CA ASN A 938 -95.56 48.72 -45.76
C ASN A 938 -94.15 49.27 -45.47
N ALA A 939 -93.69 50.30 -46.19
CA ALA A 939 -92.46 51.01 -45.88
C ALA A 939 -92.58 51.81 -44.57
N GLU A 940 -93.69 52.51 -44.34
CA GLU A 940 -94.00 53.23 -43.10
C GLU A 940 -93.93 52.29 -41.88
N ARG A 941 -94.56 51.11 -41.95
CA ARG A 941 -94.49 50.08 -40.90
C ARG A 941 -93.07 49.56 -40.65
N ARG A 942 -92.26 49.42 -41.71
CA ARG A 942 -90.83 49.04 -41.57
C ARG A 942 -90.04 50.16 -40.89
N VAL A 943 -90.30 51.43 -41.22
CA VAL A 943 -89.70 52.58 -40.54
C VAL A 943 -90.09 52.60 -39.06
N THR A 944 -91.37 52.41 -38.70
CA THR A 944 -91.79 52.38 -37.29
C THR A 944 -91.10 51.26 -36.50
N ASN A 945 -90.98 50.06 -37.09
CA ASN A 945 -90.29 48.95 -36.45
C ASN A 945 -88.78 49.20 -36.29
N LEU A 946 -88.11 49.78 -37.29
CA LEU A 946 -86.69 50.17 -37.19
C LEU A 946 -86.49 51.28 -36.15
N GLN A 947 -87.42 52.23 -36.05
CA GLN A 947 -87.37 53.33 -35.09
C GLN A 947 -87.58 52.83 -33.66
N ASN A 948 -88.49 51.86 -33.45
CA ASN A 948 -88.65 51.16 -32.17
C ASN A 948 -87.41 50.31 -31.80
N GLN A 949 -86.78 49.65 -32.78
CA GLN A 949 -85.53 48.89 -32.57
C GLN A 949 -84.35 49.80 -32.23
N LEU A 950 -84.26 50.98 -32.85
CA LEU A 950 -83.28 52.01 -32.52
C LEU A 950 -83.46 52.49 -31.07
N LEU A 951 -84.68 52.88 -30.69
CA LEU A 951 -85.00 53.36 -29.34
C LEU A 951 -84.69 52.28 -28.27
N ALA A 952 -85.06 51.03 -28.52
CA ALA A 952 -84.70 49.89 -27.66
C ALA A 952 -83.18 49.55 -27.64
N SER A 953 -82.39 50.05 -28.60
CA SER A 953 -80.93 49.98 -28.58
C SER A 953 -80.32 51.14 -27.79
N GLU A 954 -80.89 52.34 -27.88
CA GLU A 954 -80.50 53.52 -27.12
C GLU A 954 -80.78 53.35 -25.61
N GLU A 955 -81.91 52.72 -25.25
CA GLU A 955 -82.18 52.28 -23.87
C GLU A 955 -81.13 51.29 -23.36
N LYS A 956 -80.70 50.31 -24.18
CA LYS A 956 -79.64 49.36 -23.80
C LYS A 956 -78.28 50.06 -23.63
N VAL A 957 -77.94 51.01 -24.50
CA VAL A 957 -76.69 51.80 -24.40
C VAL A 957 -76.72 52.72 -23.18
N THR A 958 -77.84 53.36 -22.87
CA THR A 958 -77.96 54.21 -21.66
C THR A 958 -77.90 53.39 -20.37
N ILE A 959 -78.56 52.23 -20.30
CA ILE A 959 -78.42 51.28 -19.17
C ILE A 959 -76.99 50.76 -19.04
N MET A 960 -76.30 50.47 -20.15
CA MET A 960 -74.89 50.06 -20.14
C MET A 960 -73.99 51.18 -19.60
N ASN A 961 -74.16 52.42 -20.09
CA ASN A 961 -73.39 53.58 -19.64
C ASN A 961 -73.61 53.86 -18.15
N GLN A 962 -74.86 53.79 -17.65
CA GLN A 962 -75.15 53.89 -16.23
C GLN A 962 -74.40 52.83 -15.40
N LYS A 963 -74.40 51.57 -15.85
CA LYS A 963 -73.65 50.49 -15.19
C LYS A 963 -72.15 50.81 -15.14
N THR A 964 -71.56 51.26 -16.25
CA THR A 964 -70.16 51.71 -16.33
C THR A 964 -69.89 52.83 -15.32
N THR A 965 -70.68 53.91 -15.31
CA THR A 965 -70.50 55.03 -14.36
C THR A 965 -70.61 54.57 -12.89
N THR A 966 -71.50 53.61 -12.56
CA THR A 966 -71.54 53.05 -11.20
C THR A 966 -70.39 52.10 -10.87
N ALA A 967 -69.71 51.53 -11.87
CA ALA A 967 -68.48 50.77 -11.67
C ALA A 967 -67.29 51.72 -11.48
N ASP A 968 -67.18 52.77 -12.29
CA ASP A 968 -66.14 53.79 -12.22
C ASP A 968 -66.17 54.51 -10.86
N GLY A 969 -67.35 54.95 -10.39
CA GLY A 969 -67.48 55.55 -9.05
C GLY A 969 -67.07 54.61 -7.90
N LYS A 970 -67.23 53.29 -8.06
CA LYS A 970 -66.73 52.29 -7.10
C LYS A 970 -65.23 52.09 -7.22
N TRP A 971 -64.66 52.17 -8.42
CA TRP A 971 -63.20 52.16 -8.63
C TRP A 971 -62.54 53.40 -8.05
N GLU A 972 -63.05 54.60 -8.33
CA GLU A 972 -62.54 55.84 -7.73
C GLU A 972 -62.59 55.80 -6.19
N ALA A 973 -63.67 55.27 -5.60
CA ALA A 973 -63.79 55.13 -4.16
C ALA A 973 -62.68 54.25 -3.58
N ARG A 974 -62.37 53.11 -4.20
CA ARG A 974 -61.23 52.25 -3.78
C ARG A 974 -59.89 52.94 -4.01
N VAL A 975 -59.71 53.66 -5.13
CA VAL A 975 -58.46 54.41 -5.40
C VAL A 975 -58.22 55.47 -4.34
N ARG A 976 -59.23 56.28 -3.99
CA ARG A 976 -59.16 57.26 -2.89
C ARG A 976 -58.86 56.58 -1.54
N GLU A 977 -59.40 55.38 -1.29
CA GLU A 977 -59.09 54.61 -0.09
C GLU A 977 -57.62 54.13 -0.06
N TYR A 978 -57.11 53.59 -1.18
CA TYR A 978 -55.71 53.19 -1.30
C TYR A 978 -54.75 54.37 -1.20
N GLU A 979 -55.06 55.53 -1.79
CA GLU A 979 -54.31 56.78 -1.60
C GLU A 979 -54.28 57.21 -0.13
N SER A 980 -55.42 57.14 0.57
CA SER A 980 -55.52 57.48 1.99
C SER A 980 -54.65 56.54 2.84
N ARG A 981 -54.76 55.22 2.62
CA ARG A 981 -53.93 54.19 3.28
C ARG A 981 -52.43 54.39 2.99
N LEU A 982 -52.07 54.76 1.76
CA LEU A 982 -50.68 55.03 1.35
C LEU A 982 -50.13 56.28 2.05
N ARG A 983 -50.88 57.39 2.07
CA ARG A 983 -50.48 58.61 2.80
C ARG A 983 -50.30 58.34 4.29
N ALA A 984 -51.20 57.57 4.91
CA ALA A 984 -51.07 57.17 6.32
C ALA A 984 -49.81 56.33 6.60
N ALA A 985 -49.46 55.40 5.69
CA ALA A 985 -48.23 54.63 5.77
C ALA A 985 -46.97 55.49 5.59
N GLU A 986 -46.97 56.42 4.61
CA GLU A 986 -45.88 57.38 4.43
C GLU A 986 -45.68 58.26 5.66
N GLU A 987 -46.75 58.77 6.27
CA GLU A 987 -46.63 59.55 7.51
C GLU A 987 -46.09 58.72 8.68
N LYS A 988 -46.48 57.44 8.80
CA LYS A 988 -45.91 56.53 9.80
C LYS A 988 -44.40 56.38 9.61
N VAL A 989 -43.95 56.15 8.37
CA VAL A 989 -42.51 56.08 8.04
C VAL A 989 -41.80 57.42 8.28
N LYS A 990 -42.46 58.57 8.03
CA LYS A 990 -41.92 59.91 8.35
C LYS A 990 -41.75 60.08 9.87
N ARG A 991 -42.73 59.69 10.68
CA ARG A 991 -42.65 59.69 12.17
C ARG A 991 -41.56 58.75 12.69
N GLU A 992 -41.49 57.53 12.16
CA GLU A 992 -40.46 56.54 12.56
C GLU A 992 -39.05 56.99 12.18
N ARG A 993 -38.86 57.60 11.00
CA ARG A 993 -37.58 58.23 10.62
C ARG A 993 -37.23 59.41 11.52
N GLN A 994 -38.20 60.22 11.93
CA GLN A 994 -37.96 61.37 12.82
C GLN A 994 -37.58 60.92 14.24
N GLY A 995 -38.33 60.00 14.86
CA GLY A 995 -37.97 59.38 16.14
C GLY A 995 -36.71 58.49 16.07
N GLY A 996 -36.25 58.13 14.87
CA GLY A 996 -34.93 57.55 14.62
C GLY A 996 -33.81 58.59 14.68
N LYS A 997 -34.01 59.77 14.08
CA LYS A 997 -33.07 60.91 14.17
C LYS A 997 -32.94 61.45 15.59
N GLU A 998 -34.06 61.59 16.30
CA GLU A 998 -34.09 62.10 17.67
C GLU A 998 -33.27 61.20 18.61
N ARG A 999 -33.50 59.88 18.57
CA ARG A 999 -32.66 58.91 19.31
C ARG A 999 -31.19 58.92 18.88
N ALA A 1000 -30.88 59.19 17.61
CA ALA A 1000 -29.49 59.35 17.17
C ALA A 1000 -28.83 60.61 17.78
N VAL A 1001 -29.56 61.72 17.87
CA VAL A 1001 -29.09 62.96 18.52
C VAL A 1001 -28.96 62.80 20.05
N GLU A 1002 -29.87 62.05 20.69
CA GLU A 1002 -29.75 61.65 22.10
C GLU A 1002 -28.50 60.81 22.34
N LEU A 1003 -28.25 59.77 21.52
CA LEU A 1003 -27.05 58.95 21.61
C LEU A 1003 -25.77 59.76 21.34
N GLU A 1004 -25.77 60.67 20.36
CA GLU A 1004 -24.65 61.59 20.13
C GLU A 1004 -24.37 62.51 21.31
N THR A 1005 -25.41 63.02 21.99
CA THR A 1005 -25.24 63.90 23.17
C THR A 1005 -24.83 63.11 24.41
N GLN A 1006 -25.26 61.86 24.57
CA GLN A 1006 -24.72 60.93 25.56
C GLN A 1006 -23.24 60.61 25.30
N ILE A 1007 -22.86 60.30 24.05
CA ILE A 1007 -21.45 60.09 23.66
C ILE A 1007 -20.59 61.32 23.98
N LYS A 1008 -21.05 62.53 23.64
CA LYS A 1008 -20.36 63.79 23.95
C LYS A 1008 -20.29 64.05 25.47
N SER A 1009 -21.24 63.56 26.25
CA SER A 1009 -21.19 63.58 27.72
C SER A 1009 -20.13 62.62 28.27
N TYR A 1010 -20.11 61.36 27.82
CA TYR A 1010 -19.11 60.37 28.22
C TYR A 1010 -17.68 60.77 27.79
N GLN A 1011 -17.52 61.37 26.61
CA GLN A 1011 -16.23 61.93 26.18
C GLN A 1011 -15.71 63.00 27.16
N ARG A 1012 -16.57 63.94 27.59
CA ARG A 1012 -16.21 64.93 28.63
C ARG A 1012 -15.88 64.29 29.98
N GLN A 1013 -16.59 63.24 30.37
CA GLN A 1013 -16.27 62.48 31.60
C GLN A 1013 -14.90 61.79 31.50
N ILE A 1014 -14.58 61.20 30.34
CA ILE A 1014 -13.27 60.60 30.06
C ILE A 1014 -12.17 61.66 30.07
N GLU A 1015 -12.36 62.84 29.46
CA GLU A 1015 -11.40 63.95 29.55
C GLU A 1015 -11.17 64.41 30.99
N ILE A 1016 -12.22 64.51 31.81
CA ILE A 1016 -12.10 64.87 33.23
C ILE A 1016 -11.36 63.78 34.01
N ALA A 1017 -11.62 62.50 33.73
CA ALA A 1017 -10.89 61.39 34.31
C ALA A 1017 -9.40 61.39 33.90
N GLN A 1018 -9.10 61.64 32.62
CA GLN A 1018 -7.72 61.79 32.12
C GLN A 1018 -7.00 62.98 32.74
N LYS A 1019 -7.67 64.12 32.92
CA LYS A 1019 -7.12 65.29 33.63
C LYS A 1019 -6.83 64.98 35.10
N ARG A 1020 -7.68 64.20 35.78
CA ARG A 1020 -7.42 63.70 37.14
C ARG A 1020 -6.26 62.70 37.19
N VAL A 1021 -6.13 61.80 36.21
CA VAL A 1021 -5.01 60.85 36.10
C VAL A 1021 -3.70 61.58 35.83
N ALA A 1022 -3.70 62.63 34.99
CA ALA A 1022 -2.54 63.49 34.79
C ALA A 1022 -2.14 64.19 36.11
N GLN A 1023 -3.08 64.83 36.80
CA GLN A 1023 -2.84 65.45 38.11
C GLN A 1023 -2.31 64.45 39.16
N LEU A 1024 -2.81 63.21 39.16
CA LEU A 1024 -2.28 62.14 40.04
C LEU A 1024 -0.85 61.74 39.65
N ASN A 1025 -0.52 61.67 38.36
CA ASN A 1025 0.84 61.41 37.90
C ASN A 1025 1.79 62.56 38.26
N ASP A 1026 1.36 63.82 38.10
CA ASP A 1026 2.13 65.01 38.51
C ASP A 1026 2.42 65.00 40.03
N ILE A 1027 1.44 64.56 40.84
CA ILE A 1027 1.59 64.35 42.29
C ILE A 1027 2.57 63.18 42.57
N ILE A 1028 2.53 62.09 41.81
CA ILE A 1028 3.45 60.95 41.98
C ILE A 1028 4.89 61.32 41.60
N GLU A 1029 5.10 62.08 40.52
CA GLU A 1029 6.44 62.56 40.13
C GLU A 1029 6.99 63.58 41.15
N SER A 1030 6.16 64.54 41.60
CA SER A 1030 6.58 65.52 42.63
C SER A 1030 6.77 64.93 44.03
N ALA A 1031 6.11 63.80 44.36
CA ALA A 1031 6.35 63.05 45.59
C ALA A 1031 7.67 62.24 45.58
N GLY A 1032 8.43 62.24 44.49
CA GLY A 1032 9.78 61.65 44.44
C GLY A 1032 9.84 60.13 44.43
N LEU A 1033 8.70 59.43 44.29
CA LEU A 1033 8.59 57.95 44.28
C LEU A 1033 9.06 57.33 42.93
N SER A 1034 10.11 57.89 42.33
CA SER A 1034 10.60 57.54 40.99
C SER A 1034 11.50 56.31 40.99
N ALA A 1035 10.89 55.13 41.07
CA ALA A 1035 11.57 53.84 41.02
C ALA A 1035 12.10 53.48 39.60
N ARG A 1036 13.20 54.13 39.21
CA ARG A 1036 14.25 53.65 38.29
C ARG A 1036 13.81 52.97 36.97
N LYS A 1037 13.72 53.77 35.88
CA LYS A 1037 13.72 53.29 34.48
C LYS A 1037 14.92 52.35 34.19
N PRO A 1038 14.74 51.36 33.28
CA PRO A 1038 15.02 51.57 31.85
C PRO A 1038 13.83 51.15 30.96
N SER A 1039 13.24 52.06 30.17
CA SER A 1039 13.44 52.20 28.70
C SER A 1039 12.95 51.01 27.83
N GLY A 1040 11.98 51.18 26.93
CA GLY A 1040 11.24 52.41 26.59
C GLY A 1040 10.32 52.26 25.37
N SER A 1041 9.84 53.41 24.85
CA SER A 1041 8.98 53.60 23.66
C SER A 1041 7.71 52.72 23.59
N SER A 1042 6.52 53.21 23.97
CA SER A 1042 5.73 54.30 23.35
C SER A 1042 5.28 54.00 21.91
N GLY A 1043 4.02 54.34 21.59
CA GLY A 1043 3.46 54.08 20.26
C GLY A 1043 1.93 54.09 20.18
N SER A 1044 1.34 55.22 20.54
CA SER A 1044 -0.07 55.62 20.29
C SER A 1044 -0.72 54.99 19.04
N ALA A 1045 -1.91 54.41 19.20
CA ALA A 1045 -2.82 54.07 18.11
C ALA A 1045 -4.04 55.01 18.13
N SER A 1046 -3.98 56.09 17.35
CA SER A 1046 -5.17 56.88 17.02
C SER A 1046 -5.96 56.14 15.94
N PRO A 1047 -7.24 55.79 16.16
CA PRO A 1047 -8.08 55.27 15.08
C PRO A 1047 -8.42 56.40 14.11
N ALA A 1048 -7.99 56.28 12.85
CA ALA A 1048 -8.39 57.20 11.80
C ALA A 1048 -9.90 57.04 11.50
N VAL A 1049 -10.58 58.15 11.27
CA VAL A 1049 -12.01 58.20 10.96
C VAL A 1049 -12.29 57.49 9.63
N PRO A 1050 -13.20 56.49 9.58
CA PRO A 1050 -13.78 56.07 8.32
C PRO A 1050 -14.83 57.10 7.90
N SER A 1051 -14.54 57.84 6.83
CA SER A 1051 -15.53 58.66 6.13
C SER A 1051 -16.68 57.77 5.63
N ARG A 1052 -17.90 58.30 5.66
CA ARG A 1052 -19.00 57.85 4.80
C ARG A 1052 -18.93 58.54 3.44
#